data_AF-A0A2G5HVC0-F1
#
_entry.id   AF-A0A2G5HVC0-F1
#
_cell.length_a   1.000
_cell.length_b   1.000
_cell.length_c   1.000
_cell.angle_alpha   90.00
_cell.angle_beta   90.00
_cell.angle_gamma   90.00
#
_symmetry.space_group_name_H-M   'P 1'
#
loop_
_entity.id
_entity.type
_entity.pdbx_description
1 polymer ?
#
loop_
_entity_poly.entity_id
_entity_poly.type
_entity_poly.pdbx_seq_one_letter_code
_entity_poly.pdbx_strand_id
1 'polypeptide(L)'
;MFTSWICRACRNGLGPVRSQSIQITSRRHLSTNSKYFRVSEEVQQAIAEKKPVVALESTIYTHGFPYPDNLALASKLESLVRLNGGVPATIGILEGVARVGLGADELVRLVSAPAAKISRRDFGFVLGLKDAEGKALNGGTTVSGTMILAHMAGIRVFGTGGLGGVHRGAEQTMDVSADLTELGRTPVAVISSGCKSFLDIPKTLEYLETQGVAVATFADGRAGKVDFPAFYTRDSGVKSPQVLQTEEDAARIILAQQALGLQSGLHFANPIPEQYSVPFQQMEDAIHQALQDASGAGAKGAAITPFILDKIKEITGSKSVEANRALVEANVVRAAKVAAALQRLEAGELSGADASHSNAAQVTGPAASNYTSNGVSVGVASSSPGDARSFSQHEKNTMKGMRKRGSSYQEIAAKFNAEQHIASVIEAVRDSPNRLAFGGAVSPHPEPTESTPPETKASVFVAGSLAVDLACDFNPKNGSSLQSPELNTSNPAEIMQSLGGVGHNVARAAHLMGANVRLCSAIGDDLTGKAALEALSAAEMSTEGIKTLPSSSETRTAQYIAVNDKNKDLVLAMADMSILETPSTKTSILNDTFQNFWLPQLHSHNPSHLVLDGNWRPECLAHWLSSTKTPSSQDKPHITFEPVSTSKSTNLFHLPPKLHTLSTFPNNSIDLTTPNAYELNAMYTAGRSTGTFDSKSWWSIIDALGIPHSGARAQMTFATNRRLVDEGIPQQTIQLLPFIPTVCCKLGAEGVLLTQLLPAGDERLSDGAYAPYILSRCANGTEESVGVGGVYMRLFPAVEEVKTEDVVSVNGVGDTFAGTIVAGLAGAAEKGKTSARVEDFIDVAQRAAVLTLKSKESVSPGLGTLRLLL
;
A
#
# COMPACT_ATOMS: atom_id res chain seq x y z
N MET A 1 -24.13 19.52 -32.96
CA MET A 1 -25.18 18.71 -33.61
C MET A 1 -24.54 17.78 -34.62
N PHE A 2 -24.69 16.46 -34.41
CA PHE A 2 -24.89 15.42 -35.43
C PHE A 2 -23.86 15.29 -36.57
N THR A 3 -22.87 14.38 -36.49
CA THR A 3 -22.87 12.93 -36.83
C THR A 3 -22.81 12.58 -38.33
N SER A 4 -21.85 11.69 -38.64
CA SER A 4 -21.91 10.63 -39.67
C SER A 4 -21.83 11.11 -41.14
N TRP A 5 -21.39 10.37 -42.18
CA TRP A 5 -21.02 8.97 -42.41
C TRP A 5 -20.55 8.91 -43.90
N ILE A 6 -19.49 8.17 -44.23
CA ILE A 6 -19.49 6.97 -45.09
C ILE A 6 -19.65 7.13 -46.63
N CYS A 7 -18.79 6.34 -47.31
CA CYS A 7 -18.89 5.79 -48.68
C CYS A 7 -18.68 6.69 -49.91
N ARG A 8 -17.48 6.55 -50.49
CA ARG A 8 -17.27 6.61 -51.93
C ARG A 8 -16.85 5.22 -52.42
N ALA A 9 -17.84 4.39 -52.72
CA ALA A 9 -17.68 3.16 -53.49
C ALA A 9 -18.59 3.22 -54.72
N CYS A 10 -18.18 2.51 -55.76
CA CYS A 10 -18.96 2.07 -56.91
C CYS A 10 -19.06 3.03 -58.11
N ARG A 11 -18.15 2.83 -59.07
CA ARG A 11 -18.54 2.66 -60.48
C ARG A 11 -17.86 1.42 -61.08
N ASN A 12 -18.73 0.61 -61.69
CA ASN A 12 -18.51 -0.42 -62.71
C ASN A 12 -18.28 -1.88 -62.27
N GLY A 13 -19.40 -2.66 -62.29
CA GLY A 13 -19.41 -4.11 -62.52
C GLY A 13 -19.17 -4.46 -64.01
N LEU A 14 -19.19 -5.70 -64.52
CA LEU A 14 -19.88 -6.95 -64.17
C LEU A 14 -19.16 -8.17 -64.83
N GLY A 15 -18.93 -9.26 -64.07
CA GLY A 15 -18.88 -10.70 -64.48
C GLY A 15 -17.75 -11.25 -65.40
N PRO A 16 -17.47 -12.59 -65.40
CA PRO A 16 -18.03 -13.69 -64.63
C PRO A 16 -17.05 -14.36 -63.64
N VAL A 17 -17.61 -15.02 -62.63
CA VAL A 17 -16.92 -15.72 -61.53
C VAL A 17 -16.28 -17.02 -62.02
N ARG A 18 -14.95 -17.14 -61.87
CA ARG A 18 -14.22 -18.41 -61.80
C ARG A 18 -13.62 -18.53 -60.39
N SER A 19 -13.86 -19.69 -59.78
CA SER A 19 -13.34 -20.11 -58.49
C SER A 19 -11.80 -19.99 -58.44
N GLN A 20 -11.29 -19.10 -57.60
CA GLN A 20 -9.91 -19.14 -57.15
C GLN A 20 -9.88 -19.27 -55.65
N SER A 21 -9.42 -20.46 -55.24
CA SER A 21 -8.81 -20.81 -53.98
C SER A 21 -8.19 -19.61 -53.24
N ILE A 22 -8.66 -19.41 -52.02
CA ILE A 22 -8.04 -18.52 -51.03
C ILE A 22 -6.59 -18.96 -50.85
N GLN A 23 -5.66 -18.18 -51.40
CA GLN A 23 -4.24 -18.29 -51.06
C GLN A 23 -4.10 -17.86 -49.60
N ILE A 24 -3.93 -18.85 -48.73
CA ILE A 24 -3.38 -18.68 -47.39
C ILE A 24 -2.03 -17.97 -47.58
N THR A 25 -1.97 -16.71 -47.18
CA THR A 25 -0.74 -15.94 -47.15
C THR A 25 0.23 -16.63 -46.19
N SER A 26 1.23 -17.25 -46.79
CA SER A 26 2.41 -17.83 -46.16
C SER A 26 2.91 -16.95 -45.00
N ARG A 27 2.91 -17.51 -43.78
CA ARG A 27 3.67 -17.00 -42.64
C ARG A 27 5.13 -16.91 -43.09
N ARG A 28 5.64 -15.69 -43.30
CA ARG A 28 7.08 -15.45 -43.41
C ARG A 28 7.73 -15.95 -42.11
N HIS A 29 8.40 -17.10 -42.17
CA HIS A 29 9.40 -17.47 -41.17
C HIS A 29 10.37 -16.28 -41.06
N LEU A 30 10.37 -15.61 -39.90
CA LEU A 30 11.42 -14.64 -39.59
C LEU A 30 12.76 -15.35 -39.80
N SER A 31 13.72 -14.68 -40.45
CA SER A 31 15.11 -15.12 -40.49
C SER A 31 15.53 -15.44 -39.05
N THR A 32 15.77 -16.72 -38.77
CA THR A 32 15.98 -17.27 -37.42
C THR A 32 17.20 -16.69 -36.71
N ASN A 33 18.09 -16.02 -37.46
CA ASN A 33 19.25 -15.33 -36.95
C ASN A 33 19.26 -13.86 -37.41
N SER A 34 19.43 -12.96 -36.46
CA SER A 34 19.64 -11.52 -36.65
C SER A 34 20.81 -11.06 -35.80
N LYS A 35 21.17 -9.77 -35.87
CA LYS A 35 22.19 -9.17 -35.00
C LYS A 35 21.90 -9.37 -33.50
N TYR A 36 20.64 -9.47 -33.10
CA TYR A 36 20.22 -9.47 -31.68
C TYR A 36 19.55 -10.77 -31.23
N PHE A 37 19.27 -11.70 -32.14
CA PHE A 37 18.54 -12.94 -31.86
C PHE A 37 19.11 -14.10 -32.66
N ARG A 38 19.40 -15.22 -32.02
CA ARG A 38 19.97 -16.42 -32.64
C ARG A 38 19.30 -17.67 -32.07
N VAL A 39 18.96 -18.60 -32.95
CA VAL A 39 18.52 -19.95 -32.55
C VAL A 39 19.61 -20.95 -32.91
N SER A 40 19.92 -21.89 -32.01
CA SER A 40 20.91 -22.94 -32.30
C SER A 40 20.45 -23.85 -33.44
N GLU A 41 21.41 -24.45 -34.15
CA GLU A 41 21.12 -25.35 -35.26
C GLU A 41 20.29 -26.57 -34.80
N GLU A 42 20.61 -27.14 -33.63
CA GLU A 42 19.88 -28.26 -33.04
C GLU A 42 18.40 -27.91 -32.82
N VAL A 43 18.11 -26.74 -32.24
CA VAL A 43 16.74 -26.28 -31.98
C VAL A 43 16.01 -25.98 -33.29
N GLN A 44 16.66 -25.31 -34.24
CA GLN A 44 16.09 -25.04 -35.57
C GLN A 44 15.72 -26.34 -36.29
N GLN A 45 16.62 -27.33 -36.28
CA GLN A 45 16.38 -28.63 -36.87
C GLN A 45 15.21 -29.34 -36.17
N ALA A 46 15.18 -29.33 -34.84
CA ALA A 46 14.11 -29.95 -34.06
C ALA A 46 12.73 -29.36 -34.40
N ILE A 47 12.63 -28.04 -34.52
CA ILE A 47 11.39 -27.36 -34.91
C ILE A 47 10.99 -27.71 -36.35
N ALA A 48 11.95 -27.70 -37.28
CA ALA A 48 11.71 -28.03 -38.69
C ALA A 48 11.22 -29.48 -38.86
N GLU A 49 11.79 -30.41 -38.09
CA GLU A 49 11.43 -31.83 -38.08
C GLU A 49 10.24 -32.15 -37.16
N LYS A 50 9.62 -31.12 -36.55
CA LYS A 50 8.51 -31.25 -35.59
C LYS A 50 8.84 -32.17 -34.40
N LYS A 51 10.11 -32.24 -33.99
CA LYS A 51 10.53 -32.91 -32.76
C LYS A 51 10.06 -32.11 -31.53
N PRO A 52 9.80 -32.77 -30.40
CA PRO A 52 9.41 -32.07 -29.18
C PRO A 52 10.57 -31.21 -28.65
N VAL A 53 10.33 -29.91 -28.48
CA VAL A 53 11.31 -28.95 -27.94
C VAL A 53 10.80 -28.36 -26.63
N VAL A 54 11.67 -28.27 -25.63
CA VAL A 54 11.35 -27.70 -24.32
C VAL A 54 12.27 -26.51 -24.04
N ALA A 55 11.70 -25.33 -23.87
CA ALA A 55 12.45 -24.16 -23.42
C ALA A 55 12.84 -24.32 -21.94
N LEU A 56 13.99 -23.78 -21.57
CA LEU A 56 14.49 -23.67 -20.19
C LEU A 56 15.01 -22.24 -19.95
N GLU A 57 14.70 -21.64 -18.81
CA GLU A 57 15.18 -20.30 -18.47
C GLU A 57 16.62 -20.30 -17.93
N SER A 58 17.29 -19.15 -17.97
CA SER A 58 18.65 -18.98 -17.44
C SER A 58 18.74 -18.16 -16.16
N THR A 59 17.66 -17.46 -15.74
CA THR A 59 17.64 -16.78 -14.42
C THR A 59 17.84 -17.75 -13.27
N ILE A 60 17.30 -18.97 -13.38
CA ILE A 60 17.50 -20.00 -12.37
C ILE A 60 18.98 -20.36 -12.16
N TYR A 61 19.82 -20.30 -13.21
CA TYR A 61 21.24 -20.60 -13.10
C TYR A 61 22.09 -19.38 -12.69
N THR A 62 21.71 -18.19 -13.17
CA THR A 62 22.48 -16.96 -12.93
C THR A 62 22.16 -16.30 -11.59
N HIS A 63 20.95 -16.50 -11.05
CA HIS A 63 20.48 -15.85 -9.83
C HIS A 63 19.78 -16.80 -8.84
N GLY A 64 19.51 -18.06 -9.23
CA GLY A 64 18.76 -19.01 -8.41
C GLY A 64 19.59 -20.05 -7.67
N PHE A 65 20.81 -20.34 -8.15
CA PHE A 65 21.72 -21.31 -7.53
C PHE A 65 23.16 -20.76 -7.54
N PRO A 66 23.97 -21.05 -6.50
CA PRO A 66 25.37 -20.66 -6.48
C PRO A 66 26.19 -21.50 -7.47
N TYR A 67 27.33 -20.95 -7.90
CA TYR A 67 28.33 -21.71 -8.64
C TYR A 67 29.10 -22.66 -7.70
N PRO A 68 29.40 -23.92 -8.09
CA PRO A 68 29.17 -24.57 -9.39
C PRO A 68 27.84 -25.34 -9.52
N ASP A 69 26.99 -25.34 -8.50
CA ASP A 69 25.74 -26.11 -8.47
C ASP A 69 24.76 -25.69 -9.57
N ASN A 70 24.79 -24.43 -9.97
CA ASN A 70 24.00 -23.89 -11.07
C ASN A 70 24.30 -24.56 -12.42
N LEU A 71 25.57 -24.79 -12.74
CA LEU A 71 26.00 -25.44 -13.97
C LEU A 71 25.64 -26.92 -13.96
N ALA A 72 25.88 -27.60 -12.84
CA ALA A 72 25.50 -29.00 -12.67
C ALA A 72 23.98 -29.21 -12.81
N LEU A 73 23.18 -28.29 -12.27
CA LEU A 73 21.73 -28.29 -12.46
C LEU A 73 21.37 -28.08 -13.93
N ALA A 74 21.93 -27.08 -14.60
CA ALA A 74 21.62 -26.80 -16.00
C ALA A 74 21.88 -28.01 -16.92
N SER A 75 23.06 -28.63 -16.81
CA SER A 75 23.38 -29.85 -17.56
C SER A 75 22.44 -31.02 -17.23
N LYS A 76 22.05 -31.15 -15.96
CA LYS A 76 21.09 -32.18 -15.53
C LYS A 76 19.70 -31.96 -16.16
N LEU A 77 19.20 -30.73 -16.17
CA LEU A 77 17.88 -30.42 -16.74
C LEU A 77 17.86 -30.64 -18.26
N GLU A 78 18.91 -30.25 -18.98
CA GLU A 78 19.03 -30.56 -20.42
C GLU A 78 19.02 -32.07 -20.67
N SER A 79 19.74 -32.83 -19.84
CA SER A 79 19.77 -34.29 -19.92
C SER A 79 18.39 -34.91 -19.66
N LEU A 80 17.62 -34.38 -18.70
CA LEU A 80 16.26 -34.86 -18.42
C LEU A 80 15.31 -34.63 -19.59
N VAL A 81 15.41 -33.50 -20.29
CA VAL A 81 14.64 -33.26 -21.52
C VAL A 81 14.98 -34.33 -22.57
N ARG A 82 16.27 -34.59 -22.80
CA ARG A 82 16.75 -35.59 -23.77
C ARG A 82 16.30 -37.00 -23.44
N LEU A 83 16.42 -37.41 -22.18
CA LEU A 83 16.00 -38.73 -21.70
C LEU A 83 14.49 -38.98 -21.88
N ASN A 84 13.69 -37.91 -21.91
CA ASN A 84 12.25 -37.97 -22.17
C ASN A 84 11.89 -37.66 -23.64
N GLY A 85 12.86 -37.79 -24.55
CA GLY A 85 12.65 -37.70 -26.00
C GLY A 85 12.59 -36.29 -26.56
N GLY A 86 12.85 -35.26 -25.74
CA GLY A 86 12.83 -33.85 -26.13
C GLY A 86 14.19 -33.29 -26.53
N VAL A 87 14.16 -32.13 -27.20
CA VAL A 87 15.34 -31.28 -27.43
C VAL A 87 15.30 -30.09 -26.46
N PRO A 88 16.30 -29.92 -25.58
CA PRO A 88 16.33 -28.78 -24.67
C PRO A 88 16.73 -27.50 -25.41
N ALA A 89 16.09 -26.40 -25.05
CA ALA A 89 16.44 -25.07 -25.52
C ALA A 89 16.65 -24.15 -24.32
N THR A 90 17.84 -24.16 -23.73
CA THR A 90 18.21 -23.20 -22.70
C THR A 90 18.36 -21.81 -23.32
N ILE A 91 17.64 -20.82 -22.77
CA ILE A 91 17.53 -19.48 -23.35
C ILE A 91 18.23 -18.45 -22.46
N GLY A 92 19.01 -17.55 -23.05
CA GLY A 92 19.68 -16.46 -22.33
C GLY A 92 20.24 -15.39 -23.27
N ILE A 93 20.82 -14.33 -22.72
CA ILE A 93 21.53 -13.30 -23.48
C ILE A 93 23.02 -13.45 -23.22
N LEU A 94 23.77 -13.68 -24.31
CA LEU A 94 25.23 -13.78 -24.26
C LEU A 94 25.84 -12.82 -25.28
N GLU A 95 26.64 -11.87 -24.78
CA GLU A 95 27.36 -10.85 -25.54
C GLU A 95 26.41 -9.99 -26.39
N GLY A 96 25.31 -9.52 -25.79
CA GLY A 96 24.31 -8.68 -26.45
C GLY A 96 23.41 -9.40 -27.48
N VAL A 97 23.44 -10.73 -27.52
CA VAL A 97 22.62 -11.55 -28.42
C VAL A 97 21.72 -12.48 -27.60
N ALA A 98 20.40 -12.40 -27.83
CA ALA A 98 19.45 -13.37 -27.30
C ALA A 98 19.61 -14.71 -28.02
N ARG A 99 19.95 -15.76 -27.28
CA ARG A 99 20.23 -17.10 -27.83
C ARG A 99 19.21 -18.11 -27.32
N VAL A 100 18.68 -18.92 -28.23
CA VAL A 100 17.76 -20.02 -27.95
C VAL A 100 18.47 -21.35 -28.21
N GLY A 101 18.73 -22.09 -27.13
CA GLY A 101 19.58 -23.28 -27.14
C GLY A 101 21.06 -22.92 -26.98
N LEU A 102 21.46 -22.54 -25.76
CA LEU A 102 22.86 -22.32 -25.42
C LEU A 102 23.64 -23.64 -25.45
N GLY A 103 24.81 -23.64 -26.11
CA GLY A 103 25.76 -24.75 -26.01
C GLY A 103 26.43 -24.82 -24.63
N ALA A 104 27.08 -25.95 -24.32
CA ALA A 104 27.74 -26.15 -23.02
C ALA A 104 28.75 -25.02 -22.69
N ASP A 105 29.60 -24.63 -23.63
CA ASP A 105 30.58 -23.54 -23.44
C ASP A 105 29.92 -22.17 -23.29
N GLU A 106 28.80 -21.93 -23.97
CA GLU A 106 28.04 -20.68 -23.87
C GLU A 106 27.35 -20.57 -22.52
N LEU A 107 26.80 -21.68 -22.04
CA LEU A 107 26.19 -21.80 -20.72
C LEU A 107 27.23 -21.56 -19.61
N VAL A 108 28.41 -22.19 -19.71
CA VAL A 108 29.53 -21.93 -18.78
C VAL A 108 29.90 -20.46 -18.77
N ARG A 109 30.03 -19.81 -19.94
CA ARG A 109 30.31 -18.38 -20.03
C ARG A 109 29.22 -17.52 -19.41
N LEU A 110 27.94 -17.85 -19.64
CA LEU A 110 26.82 -17.11 -19.08
C LEU A 110 26.79 -17.17 -17.55
N VAL A 111 27.01 -18.35 -16.96
CA VAL A 111 26.95 -18.53 -15.50
C VAL A 111 28.23 -18.07 -14.77
N SER A 112 29.35 -17.96 -15.49
CA SER A 112 30.64 -17.57 -14.91
C SER A 112 30.92 -16.06 -15.01
N ALA A 113 30.06 -15.30 -15.70
CA ALA A 113 30.19 -13.86 -15.87
C ALA A 113 29.07 -13.09 -15.16
N PRO A 114 29.26 -11.81 -14.80
CA PRO A 114 28.17 -10.96 -14.38
C PRO A 114 27.05 -10.96 -15.43
N ALA A 115 25.84 -11.30 -15.02
CA ALA A 115 24.68 -11.38 -15.88
C ALA A 115 23.52 -10.61 -15.24
N ALA A 116 22.89 -9.72 -16.01
CA ALA A 116 21.68 -9.03 -15.55
C ALA A 116 20.48 -9.99 -15.54
N LYS A 117 19.52 -9.77 -14.64
CA LYS A 117 18.22 -10.46 -14.65
C LYS A 117 17.29 -9.79 -15.66
N ILE A 118 16.85 -10.53 -16.68
CA ILE A 118 16.19 -9.98 -17.88
C ILE A 118 14.73 -10.37 -17.94
N SER A 119 13.84 -9.39 -17.74
CA SER A 119 12.41 -9.45 -18.03
C SER A 119 12.08 -8.73 -19.34
N ARG A 120 10.81 -8.71 -19.76
CA ARG A 120 10.35 -8.08 -21.03
C ARG A 120 10.92 -6.67 -21.25
N ARG A 121 10.92 -5.82 -20.21
CA ARG A 121 11.34 -4.41 -20.29
C ARG A 121 12.84 -4.23 -20.54
N ASP A 122 13.64 -5.25 -20.22
CA ASP A 122 15.09 -5.15 -20.17
C ASP A 122 15.75 -5.46 -21.53
N PHE A 123 15.04 -6.13 -22.45
CA PHE A 123 15.58 -6.57 -23.74
C PHE A 123 16.21 -5.44 -24.56
N GLY A 124 15.54 -4.29 -24.69
CA GLY A 124 16.04 -3.18 -25.49
C GLY A 124 17.38 -2.65 -24.97
N PHE A 125 17.54 -2.61 -23.66
CA PHE A 125 18.77 -2.14 -23.01
C PHE A 125 19.89 -3.18 -23.16
N VAL A 126 19.62 -4.44 -22.83
CA VAL A 126 20.69 -5.46 -22.77
C VAL A 126 21.16 -5.90 -24.15
N LEU A 127 20.30 -5.88 -25.17
CA LEU A 127 20.70 -6.16 -26.55
C LEU A 127 21.34 -4.95 -27.26
N GLY A 128 21.01 -3.73 -26.82
CA GLY A 128 21.41 -2.49 -27.49
C GLY A 128 22.62 -1.78 -26.88
N LEU A 129 22.85 -1.92 -25.58
CA LEU A 129 23.88 -1.21 -24.83
C LEU A 129 25.11 -2.06 -24.55
N LYS A 130 26.15 -1.37 -24.07
CA LYS A 130 27.42 -1.94 -23.60
C LYS A 130 27.68 -1.45 -22.18
N ASP A 131 28.51 -2.16 -21.43
CA ASP A 131 28.98 -1.72 -20.11
C ASP A 131 29.95 -0.53 -20.20
N ALA A 132 30.42 -0.05 -19.05
CA ALA A 132 31.33 1.09 -18.94
C ALA A 132 32.67 0.83 -19.65
N GLU A 133 33.07 -0.44 -19.75
CA GLU A 133 34.28 -0.92 -20.43
C GLU A 133 34.06 -1.21 -21.92
N GLY A 134 32.85 -0.95 -22.45
CA GLY A 134 32.50 -1.11 -23.86
C GLY A 134 32.25 -2.56 -24.30
N LYS A 135 32.10 -3.49 -23.36
CA LYS A 135 31.75 -4.90 -23.61
C LYS A 135 30.23 -5.06 -23.70
N ALA A 136 29.81 -6.04 -24.48
CA ALA A 136 28.40 -6.37 -24.63
C ALA A 136 27.86 -7.05 -23.37
N LEU A 137 26.59 -6.78 -23.04
CA LEU A 137 25.98 -7.24 -21.80
C LEU A 137 25.51 -8.71 -21.89
N ASN A 138 25.60 -9.41 -20.77
CA ASN A 138 25.05 -10.75 -20.58
C ASN A 138 23.81 -10.69 -19.70
N GLY A 139 22.92 -11.68 -19.82
CA GLY A 139 21.74 -11.71 -18.99
C GLY A 139 21.04 -13.06 -18.93
N GLY A 140 20.61 -13.41 -17.72
CA GLY A 140 19.70 -14.53 -17.49
C GLY A 140 18.26 -14.11 -17.73
N THR A 141 17.52 -14.81 -18.58
CA THR A 141 16.11 -14.49 -18.86
C THR A 141 15.21 -15.05 -17.77
N THR A 142 14.25 -14.26 -17.29
CA THR A 142 13.19 -14.72 -16.38
C THR A 142 12.17 -15.57 -17.14
N VAL A 143 11.11 -16.04 -16.47
CA VAL A 143 9.97 -16.70 -17.12
C VAL A 143 9.44 -15.82 -18.26
N SER A 144 9.14 -14.54 -18.00
CA SER A 144 8.64 -13.63 -19.04
C SER A 144 9.59 -13.49 -20.24
N GLY A 145 10.89 -13.27 -19.99
CA GLY A 145 11.88 -13.14 -21.07
C GLY A 145 12.04 -14.43 -21.87
N THR A 146 12.02 -15.57 -21.19
CA THR A 146 12.15 -16.89 -21.81
C THR A 146 10.95 -17.21 -22.69
N MET A 147 9.73 -16.89 -22.25
CA MET A 147 8.51 -17.08 -23.05
C MET A 147 8.56 -16.33 -24.37
N ILE A 148 8.97 -15.05 -24.35
CA ILE A 148 9.08 -14.21 -25.56
C ILE A 148 10.00 -14.87 -26.58
N LEU A 149 11.21 -15.23 -26.17
CA LEU A 149 12.22 -15.81 -27.07
C LEU A 149 11.87 -17.23 -27.51
N ALA A 150 11.25 -18.04 -26.62
CA ALA A 150 10.75 -19.36 -26.95
C ALA A 150 9.68 -19.26 -28.05
N HIS A 151 8.72 -18.35 -27.90
CA HIS A 151 7.66 -18.14 -28.88
C HIS A 151 8.22 -17.62 -30.21
N MET A 152 9.15 -16.67 -30.18
CA MET A 152 9.86 -16.18 -31.37
C MET A 152 10.59 -17.30 -32.11
N ALA A 153 11.12 -18.29 -31.39
CA ALA A 153 11.74 -19.48 -31.96
C ALA A 153 10.72 -20.54 -32.40
N GLY A 154 9.44 -20.44 -32.06
CA GLY A 154 8.42 -21.45 -32.37
C GLY A 154 8.33 -22.60 -31.35
N ILE A 155 8.93 -22.43 -30.17
CA ILE A 155 8.83 -23.38 -29.06
C ILE A 155 7.54 -23.11 -28.27
N ARG A 156 6.79 -24.17 -27.95
CA ARG A 156 5.46 -24.07 -27.34
C ARG A 156 5.39 -24.51 -25.88
N VAL A 157 6.42 -25.20 -25.39
CA VAL A 157 6.45 -25.79 -24.05
C VAL A 157 7.68 -25.30 -23.31
N PHE A 158 7.49 -24.84 -22.09
CA PHE A 158 8.54 -24.29 -21.22
C PHE A 158 8.44 -24.93 -19.83
N GLY A 159 9.53 -25.55 -19.36
CA GLY A 159 9.65 -26.04 -17.98
C GLY A 159 10.50 -25.10 -17.10
N THR A 160 9.99 -24.75 -15.92
CA THR A 160 10.71 -23.97 -14.90
C THR A 160 10.39 -24.52 -13.49
N GLY A 161 11.07 -24.01 -12.46
CA GLY A 161 10.70 -24.26 -11.08
C GLY A 161 9.34 -23.65 -10.72
N GLY A 162 9.20 -22.33 -10.83
CA GLY A 162 8.05 -21.61 -10.29
C GLY A 162 7.91 -20.22 -10.89
N LEU A 163 6.67 -19.82 -11.17
CA LEU A 163 6.38 -18.48 -11.71
C LEU A 163 6.70 -17.38 -10.69
N GLY A 164 6.98 -16.17 -11.16
CA GLY A 164 6.65 -14.97 -10.40
C GLY A 164 5.12 -14.81 -10.28
N GLY A 165 4.66 -13.83 -9.50
CA GLY A 165 3.23 -13.65 -9.28
C GLY A 165 2.91 -12.32 -8.61
N VAL A 166 1.72 -12.25 -8.02
CA VAL A 166 1.31 -11.11 -7.20
C VAL A 166 2.00 -11.23 -5.85
N HIS A 167 2.74 -10.21 -5.43
CA HIS A 167 3.38 -10.21 -4.11
C HIS A 167 2.34 -10.01 -3.00
N ARG A 168 2.61 -10.53 -1.79
CA ARG A 168 1.78 -10.24 -0.61
C ARG A 168 1.81 -8.72 -0.35
N GLY A 169 0.65 -8.08 -0.24
CA GLY A 169 0.51 -6.62 -0.12
C GLY A 169 0.53 -5.83 -1.46
N ALA A 170 0.46 -6.51 -2.61
CA ALA A 170 0.45 -5.86 -3.93
C ALA A 170 -0.75 -4.93 -4.18
N GLU A 171 -1.84 -5.05 -3.44
CA GLU A 171 -2.98 -4.11 -3.46
C GLU A 171 -2.57 -2.68 -3.05
N GLN A 172 -1.46 -2.53 -2.33
CA GLN A 172 -0.87 -1.24 -1.95
C GLN A 172 0.38 -0.94 -2.76
N THR A 173 1.27 -1.93 -2.92
CA THR A 173 2.58 -1.74 -3.54
C THR A 173 2.57 -1.82 -5.06
N MET A 174 1.53 -2.43 -5.63
CA MET A 174 1.44 -2.82 -7.04
C MET A 174 2.62 -3.70 -7.52
N ASP A 175 3.30 -4.39 -6.60
CA ASP A 175 4.40 -5.30 -6.92
C ASP A 175 3.85 -6.63 -7.50
N VAL A 176 3.70 -6.63 -8.81
CA VAL A 176 3.17 -7.76 -9.59
C VAL A 176 4.19 -8.16 -10.65
N SER A 177 4.55 -9.44 -10.69
CA SER A 177 5.51 -9.95 -11.66
C SER A 177 5.01 -9.78 -13.10
N ALA A 178 5.90 -9.31 -13.97
CA ALA A 178 5.68 -9.24 -15.41
C ALA A 178 5.43 -10.63 -16.04
N ASP A 179 5.75 -11.73 -15.34
CA ASP A 179 5.45 -13.09 -15.80
C ASP A 179 3.95 -13.30 -16.04
N LEU A 180 3.08 -12.71 -15.21
CA LEU A 180 1.63 -12.89 -15.32
C LEU A 180 1.07 -12.17 -16.55
N THR A 181 1.51 -10.93 -16.78
CA THR A 181 1.14 -10.17 -17.98
C THR A 181 1.75 -10.81 -19.24
N GLU A 182 2.92 -11.43 -19.14
CA GLU A 182 3.53 -12.15 -20.27
C GLU A 182 2.72 -13.39 -20.64
N LEU A 183 2.25 -14.15 -19.65
CA LEU A 183 1.30 -15.25 -19.86
C LEU A 183 0.04 -14.76 -20.57
N GLY A 184 -0.44 -13.53 -20.33
CA GLY A 184 -1.55 -12.96 -21.10
C GLY A 184 -1.24 -12.65 -22.57
N ARG A 185 0.04 -12.62 -22.98
CA ARG A 185 0.48 -12.08 -24.29
C ARG A 185 1.18 -13.09 -25.19
N THR A 186 1.69 -14.18 -24.64
CA THR A 186 2.58 -15.09 -25.36
C THR A 186 2.09 -16.53 -25.25
N PRO A 187 1.74 -17.19 -26.38
CA PRO A 187 1.11 -18.51 -26.39
C PRO A 187 2.15 -19.62 -26.23
N VAL A 188 2.69 -19.73 -25.01
CA VAL A 188 3.59 -20.79 -24.55
C VAL A 188 2.97 -21.43 -23.30
N ALA A 189 2.96 -22.77 -23.25
CA ALA A 189 2.57 -23.52 -22.08
C ALA A 189 3.73 -23.60 -21.09
N VAL A 190 3.53 -23.05 -19.90
CA VAL A 190 4.52 -23.02 -18.82
C VAL A 190 4.17 -24.08 -17.80
N ILE A 191 5.09 -25.00 -17.55
CA ILE A 191 5.00 -26.05 -16.55
C ILE A 191 5.89 -25.65 -15.38
N SER A 192 5.29 -25.52 -14.19
CA SER A 192 5.99 -25.13 -12.97
C SER A 192 5.27 -25.67 -11.73
N SER A 193 5.88 -25.61 -10.55
CA SER A 193 5.23 -25.99 -9.30
C SER A 193 4.42 -24.83 -8.71
N GLY A 194 3.56 -24.23 -9.53
CA GLY A 194 2.80 -23.03 -9.15
C GLY A 194 3.62 -21.75 -9.30
N CYS A 195 3.27 -20.74 -8.50
CA CYS A 195 4.10 -19.56 -8.26
C CYS A 195 4.97 -19.77 -7.00
N LYS A 196 6.08 -19.02 -6.89
CA LYS A 196 6.97 -19.09 -5.71
C LYS A 196 6.20 -18.87 -4.41
N SER A 197 6.53 -19.63 -3.37
CA SER A 197 5.73 -19.76 -2.14
C SER A 197 5.51 -18.45 -1.35
N PHE A 198 6.43 -17.50 -1.44
CA PHE A 198 6.31 -16.20 -0.77
C PHE A 198 5.35 -15.20 -1.46
N LEU A 199 4.71 -15.61 -2.55
CA LEU A 199 3.74 -14.81 -3.29
C LEU A 199 2.31 -15.03 -2.75
N ASP A 200 1.37 -14.21 -3.22
CA ASP A 200 -0.06 -14.32 -2.92
C ASP A 200 -0.73 -15.19 -3.99
N ILE A 201 -0.98 -16.46 -3.66
CA ILE A 201 -1.55 -17.44 -4.61
C ILE A 201 -2.97 -17.05 -5.05
N PRO A 202 -3.92 -16.74 -4.15
CA PRO A 202 -5.26 -16.31 -4.56
C PRO A 202 -5.23 -15.13 -5.53
N LYS A 203 -4.50 -14.06 -5.20
CA LYS A 203 -4.42 -12.90 -6.11
C LYS A 203 -3.69 -13.21 -7.41
N THR A 204 -2.70 -14.11 -7.38
CA THR A 204 -2.02 -14.56 -8.61
C THR A 204 -3.00 -15.26 -9.56
N LEU A 205 -3.88 -16.12 -9.04
CA LEU A 205 -4.89 -16.81 -9.85
C LEU A 205 -5.93 -15.83 -10.41
N GLU A 206 -6.42 -14.88 -9.62
CA GLU A 206 -7.35 -13.83 -10.07
C GLU A 206 -6.73 -12.95 -11.17
N TYR A 207 -5.44 -12.61 -11.03
CA TYR A 207 -4.73 -11.85 -12.04
C TYR A 207 -4.58 -12.64 -13.35
N LEU A 208 -4.24 -13.93 -13.27
CA LEU A 208 -4.14 -14.82 -14.43
C LEU A 208 -5.49 -15.00 -15.14
N GLU A 209 -6.58 -15.14 -14.37
CA GLU A 209 -7.94 -15.13 -14.91
C GLU A 209 -8.21 -13.83 -15.68
N THR A 210 -7.89 -12.67 -15.09
CA THR A 210 -8.04 -11.35 -15.71
C THR A 210 -7.22 -11.23 -17.01
N GLN A 211 -6.03 -11.84 -17.07
CA GLN A 211 -5.18 -11.86 -18.26
C GLN A 211 -5.63 -12.91 -19.31
N GLY A 212 -6.70 -13.66 -19.07
CA GLY A 212 -7.17 -14.70 -19.98
C GLY A 212 -6.24 -15.91 -20.08
N VAL A 213 -5.48 -16.19 -19.01
CA VAL A 213 -4.56 -17.32 -18.93
C VAL A 213 -5.29 -18.51 -18.32
N ALA A 214 -5.38 -19.61 -19.06
CA ALA A 214 -5.96 -20.84 -18.50
C ALA A 214 -4.94 -21.52 -17.58
N VAL A 215 -5.39 -21.85 -16.37
CA VAL A 215 -4.59 -22.47 -15.31
C VAL A 215 -5.17 -23.84 -14.98
N ALA A 216 -4.31 -24.86 -14.92
CA ALA A 216 -4.70 -26.19 -14.46
C ALA A 216 -3.57 -26.86 -13.68
N THR A 217 -3.90 -27.76 -12.76
CA THR A 217 -2.92 -28.51 -11.96
C THR A 217 -2.97 -29.99 -12.33
N PHE A 218 -1.82 -30.63 -12.50
CA PHE A 218 -1.76 -32.08 -12.68
C PHE A 218 -2.23 -32.81 -11.42
N ALA A 219 -3.17 -33.73 -11.59
CA ALA A 219 -3.71 -34.59 -10.53
C ALA A 219 -2.68 -35.56 -9.98
N ASP A 220 -1.67 -35.87 -10.78
CA ASP A 220 -0.48 -36.64 -10.40
C ASP A 220 -0.76 -37.90 -9.56
N GLY A 221 -1.80 -38.63 -9.97
CA GLY A 221 -2.27 -39.89 -9.36
C GLY A 221 -3.32 -39.72 -8.26
N ARG A 222 -3.65 -38.50 -7.85
CA ARG A 222 -4.66 -38.19 -6.84
C ARG A 222 -6.06 -38.12 -7.46
N ALA A 223 -7.04 -38.66 -6.74
CA ALA A 223 -8.46 -38.53 -7.07
C ALA A 223 -9.12 -37.40 -6.25
N GLY A 224 -9.98 -36.59 -6.87
CA GLY A 224 -10.78 -35.58 -6.17
C GLY A 224 -10.23 -34.15 -6.24
N LYS A 225 -10.36 -33.39 -5.14
CA LYS A 225 -9.97 -31.97 -5.05
C LYS A 225 -8.44 -31.84 -5.04
N VAL A 226 -7.88 -31.22 -6.08
CA VAL A 226 -6.44 -30.94 -6.20
C VAL A 226 -6.23 -29.44 -6.02
N ASP A 227 -5.39 -29.10 -5.05
CA ASP A 227 -5.00 -27.72 -4.80
C ASP A 227 -3.95 -27.26 -5.81
N PHE A 228 -3.94 -25.95 -6.06
CA PHE A 228 -2.83 -25.31 -6.75
C PHE A 228 -1.58 -25.43 -5.86
N PRO A 229 -0.43 -25.89 -6.38
CA PRO A 229 0.76 -26.10 -5.56
C PRO A 229 1.42 -24.77 -5.16
N ALA A 230 1.98 -24.73 -3.94
CA ALA A 230 2.71 -23.58 -3.39
C ALA A 230 4.23 -23.81 -3.44
N PHE A 231 4.77 -24.10 -4.62
CA PHE A 231 6.19 -24.30 -4.87
C PHE A 231 6.80 -25.46 -4.05
N TYR A 232 7.31 -25.19 -2.84
CA TYR A 232 7.86 -26.20 -1.93
C TYR A 232 6.80 -27.13 -1.33
N THR A 233 5.54 -26.68 -1.35
CA THR A 233 4.43 -27.40 -0.77
C THR A 233 3.50 -27.90 -1.87
N ARG A 234 3.16 -29.18 -1.80
CA ARG A 234 2.26 -29.86 -2.74
C ARG A 234 0.85 -29.29 -2.75
N ASP A 235 0.33 -28.93 -1.57
CA ASP A 235 -1.04 -28.42 -1.36
C ASP A 235 -1.00 -27.06 -0.66
N SER A 236 -1.57 -26.03 -1.31
CA SER A 236 -1.57 -24.65 -0.77
C SER A 236 -2.78 -24.30 0.08
N GLY A 237 -3.81 -25.16 0.12
CA GLY A 237 -5.13 -24.81 0.62
C GLY A 237 -5.99 -24.03 -0.38
N VAL A 238 -5.44 -23.64 -1.53
CA VAL A 238 -6.16 -22.95 -2.61
C VAL A 238 -6.47 -23.94 -3.72
N LYS A 239 -7.75 -24.13 -4.05
CA LYS A 239 -8.18 -25.06 -5.10
C LYS A 239 -7.66 -24.63 -6.46
N SER A 240 -7.18 -25.58 -7.25
CA SER A 240 -6.80 -25.33 -8.63
C SER A 240 -8.02 -24.95 -9.50
N PRO A 241 -7.91 -23.97 -10.43
CA PRO A 241 -8.99 -23.63 -11.34
C PRO A 241 -9.43 -24.78 -12.24
N GLN A 242 -8.51 -25.65 -12.66
CA GLN A 242 -8.80 -26.90 -13.37
C GLN A 242 -7.81 -27.99 -12.96
N VAL A 243 -8.14 -29.25 -13.25
CA VAL A 243 -7.28 -30.40 -12.94
C VAL A 243 -7.04 -31.24 -14.19
N LEU A 244 -5.77 -31.56 -14.46
CA LEU A 244 -5.34 -32.41 -15.58
C LEU A 244 -4.99 -33.80 -15.10
N GLN A 245 -5.46 -34.84 -15.77
CA GLN A 245 -5.11 -36.21 -15.39
C GLN A 245 -3.79 -36.65 -16.01
N THR A 246 -3.55 -36.24 -17.25
CA THR A 246 -2.42 -36.74 -18.06
C THR A 246 -1.73 -35.63 -18.84
N GLU A 247 -0.49 -35.88 -19.27
CA GLU A 247 0.23 -35.01 -20.19
C GLU A 247 -0.44 -34.92 -21.57
N GLU A 248 -1.15 -35.97 -21.99
CA GLU A 248 -1.99 -35.96 -23.18
C GLU A 248 -3.13 -34.93 -23.08
N ASP A 249 -3.73 -34.74 -21.90
CA ASP A 249 -4.77 -33.71 -21.69
C ASP A 249 -4.18 -32.31 -21.88
N ALA A 250 -3.01 -32.06 -21.27
CA ALA A 250 -2.28 -30.81 -21.44
C ALA A 250 -1.97 -30.54 -22.92
N ALA A 251 -1.50 -31.56 -23.64
CA ALA A 251 -1.19 -31.47 -25.06
C ALA A 251 -2.42 -31.19 -25.94
N ARG A 252 -3.57 -31.80 -25.64
CA ARG A 252 -4.85 -31.49 -26.33
C ARG A 252 -5.28 -30.05 -26.11
N ILE A 253 -5.12 -29.51 -24.89
CA ILE A 253 -5.44 -28.11 -24.58
C ILE A 253 -4.54 -27.17 -25.37
N ILE A 254 -3.22 -27.43 -25.42
CA ILE A 254 -2.28 -26.63 -26.22
C ILE A 254 -2.70 -26.62 -27.69
N LEU A 255 -3.01 -27.80 -28.25
CA LEU A 255 -3.41 -27.94 -29.66
C LEU A 255 -4.72 -27.20 -29.95
N ALA A 256 -5.72 -27.32 -29.08
CA ALA A 256 -7.00 -26.62 -29.21
C ALA A 256 -6.83 -25.09 -29.14
N GLN A 257 -6.04 -24.60 -28.17
CA GLN A 257 -5.74 -23.18 -28.03
C GLN A 257 -5.09 -22.62 -29.31
N GLN A 258 -4.13 -23.37 -29.86
CA GLN A 258 -3.44 -23.00 -31.09
C GLN A 258 -4.39 -23.02 -32.30
N ALA A 259 -5.28 -24.00 -32.40
CA ALA A 259 -6.25 -24.10 -33.49
C ALA A 259 -7.22 -22.91 -33.53
N LEU A 260 -7.58 -22.37 -32.36
CA LEU A 260 -8.40 -21.16 -32.22
C LEU A 260 -7.62 -19.86 -32.43
N GLY A 261 -6.29 -19.92 -32.51
CA GLY A 261 -5.44 -18.74 -32.67
C GLY A 261 -5.39 -17.83 -31.44
N LEU A 262 -5.69 -18.35 -30.24
CA LEU A 262 -5.60 -17.59 -28.99
C LEU A 262 -4.13 -17.23 -28.70
N GLN A 263 -3.91 -16.00 -28.22
CA GLN A 263 -2.58 -15.43 -28.03
C GLN A 263 -2.10 -15.45 -26.57
N SER A 264 -2.93 -15.93 -25.63
CA SER A 264 -2.51 -16.16 -24.25
C SER A 264 -1.74 -17.47 -24.11
N GLY A 265 -0.87 -17.53 -23.11
CA GLY A 265 -0.18 -18.72 -22.65
C GLY A 265 -1.07 -19.61 -21.78
N LEU A 266 -0.50 -20.73 -21.37
CA LEU A 266 -1.14 -21.72 -20.49
C LEU A 266 -0.26 -21.93 -19.27
N HIS A 267 -0.86 -22.04 -18.10
CA HIS A 267 -0.12 -22.44 -16.91
C HIS A 267 -0.58 -23.82 -16.43
N PHE A 268 0.33 -24.79 -16.52
CA PHE A 268 0.09 -26.14 -16.03
C PHE A 268 0.94 -26.40 -14.80
N ALA A 269 0.32 -26.26 -13.63
CA ALA A 269 0.97 -26.45 -12.37
C ALA A 269 1.23 -27.95 -12.12
N ASN A 270 2.48 -28.30 -11.82
CA ASN A 270 2.91 -29.66 -11.48
C ASN A 270 3.36 -29.69 -10.01
N PRO A 271 2.58 -30.31 -9.13
CA PRO A 271 2.92 -30.42 -7.71
C PRO A 271 4.29 -31.07 -7.50
N ILE A 272 5.02 -30.60 -6.49
CA ILE A 272 6.28 -31.22 -6.07
C ILE A 272 6.05 -32.70 -5.71
N PRO A 273 6.99 -33.62 -6.00
CA PRO A 273 6.87 -35.01 -5.56
C PRO A 273 6.72 -35.10 -4.04
N GLU A 274 5.82 -35.95 -3.57
CA GLU A 274 5.39 -36.02 -2.16
C GLU A 274 6.58 -36.15 -1.19
N GLN A 275 7.55 -37.00 -1.51
CA GLN A 275 8.74 -37.24 -0.68
C GLN A 275 9.65 -36.02 -0.46
N TYR A 276 9.52 -34.98 -1.31
CA TYR A 276 10.27 -33.73 -1.21
C TYR A 276 9.39 -32.55 -0.79
N SER A 277 8.08 -32.76 -0.60
CA SER A 277 7.17 -31.71 -0.19
C SER A 277 7.49 -31.27 1.24
N VAL A 278 7.61 -29.96 1.44
CA VAL A 278 7.62 -29.38 2.79
C VAL A 278 6.17 -29.20 3.24
N PRO A 279 5.81 -29.49 4.51
CA PRO A 279 4.48 -29.20 5.02
C PRO A 279 4.12 -27.72 4.90
N PHE A 280 2.86 -27.41 4.52
CA PHE A 280 2.41 -26.04 4.26
C PHE A 280 2.71 -25.10 5.42
N GLN A 281 2.27 -25.44 6.63
CA GLN A 281 2.44 -24.58 7.80
C GLN A 281 3.91 -24.31 8.11
N GLN A 282 4.76 -25.34 8.02
CA GLN A 282 6.20 -25.19 8.25
C GLN A 282 6.84 -24.21 7.25
N MET A 283 6.43 -24.26 5.98
CA MET A 283 6.94 -23.36 4.96
C MET A 283 6.36 -21.94 5.11
N GLU A 284 5.08 -21.81 5.46
CA GLU A 284 4.46 -20.51 5.74
C GLU A 284 5.13 -19.79 6.91
N ASP A 285 5.44 -20.49 8.00
CA ASP A 285 6.14 -19.91 9.15
C ASP A 285 7.54 -19.40 8.74
N ALA A 286 8.28 -20.17 7.93
CA ALA A 286 9.58 -19.77 7.41
C ALA A 286 9.50 -18.57 6.46
N ILE A 287 8.45 -18.50 5.62
CA ILE A 287 8.20 -17.37 4.72
C ILE A 287 7.84 -16.11 5.50
N HIS A 288 6.97 -16.21 6.52
CA HIS A 288 6.60 -15.09 7.37
C HIS A 288 7.83 -14.49 8.05
N GLN A 289 8.70 -15.34 8.62
CA GLN A 289 9.97 -14.86 9.19
C GLN A 289 10.85 -14.19 8.13
N ALA A 290 11.02 -14.81 6.95
CA ALA A 290 11.84 -14.24 5.88
C ALA A 290 11.30 -12.90 5.35
N LEU A 291 9.97 -12.72 5.30
CA LEU A 291 9.33 -11.46 4.89
C LEU A 291 9.50 -10.36 5.95
N GLN A 292 9.39 -10.69 7.23
CA GLN A 292 9.68 -9.76 8.33
C GLN A 292 11.15 -9.30 8.29
N ASP A 293 12.07 -10.25 8.13
CA ASP A 293 13.50 -9.94 8.04
C ASP A 293 13.84 -9.10 6.80
N ALA A 294 13.19 -9.36 5.66
CA ALA A 294 13.35 -8.57 4.44
C ALA A 294 12.87 -7.12 4.62
N SER A 295 11.76 -6.94 5.34
CA SER A 295 11.22 -5.62 5.70
C SER A 295 12.20 -4.87 6.63
N GLY A 296 12.71 -5.55 7.66
CA GLY A 296 13.71 -4.99 8.58
C GLY A 296 15.05 -4.64 7.92
N ALA A 297 15.46 -5.41 6.91
CA ALA A 297 16.67 -5.16 6.13
C ALA A 297 16.49 -4.13 4.98
N GLY A 298 15.26 -3.64 4.75
CA GLY A 298 14.96 -2.68 3.69
C GLY A 298 15.07 -3.24 2.25
N ALA A 299 15.03 -4.55 2.07
CA ALA A 299 15.13 -5.18 0.75
C ALA A 299 13.85 -4.93 -0.08
N LYS A 300 13.96 -4.17 -1.18
CA LYS A 300 12.82 -3.80 -2.05
C LYS A 300 13.07 -4.13 -3.52
N GLY A 301 11.98 -4.23 -4.30
CA GLY A 301 12.04 -4.43 -5.75
C GLY A 301 12.72 -5.74 -6.14
N ALA A 302 13.60 -5.71 -7.15
CA ALA A 302 14.26 -6.93 -7.65
C ALA A 302 15.16 -7.65 -6.62
N ALA A 303 15.56 -6.96 -5.54
CA ALA A 303 16.39 -7.50 -4.48
C ALA A 303 15.62 -8.32 -3.43
N ILE A 304 14.29 -8.23 -3.37
CA ILE A 304 13.48 -8.90 -2.35
C ILE A 304 13.48 -10.43 -2.52
N THR A 305 13.41 -10.91 -3.76
CA THR A 305 13.33 -12.35 -4.05
C THR A 305 14.59 -13.12 -3.67
N PRO A 306 15.82 -12.69 -4.04
CA PRO A 306 17.03 -13.35 -3.57
C PRO A 306 17.14 -13.38 -2.04
N PHE A 307 16.82 -12.26 -1.37
CA PHE A 307 16.86 -12.17 0.08
C PHE A 307 15.92 -13.19 0.75
N ILE A 308 14.66 -13.27 0.30
CA ILE A 308 13.69 -14.21 0.86
C ILE A 308 14.15 -15.65 0.64
N LEU A 309 14.67 -15.99 -0.54
CA LEU A 309 15.13 -17.35 -0.83
C LEU A 309 16.34 -17.75 0.02
N ASP A 310 17.30 -16.83 0.22
CA ASP A 310 18.45 -17.05 1.09
C ASP A 310 18.03 -17.23 2.55
N LYS A 311 17.04 -16.45 3.02
CA LYS A 311 16.55 -16.57 4.39
C LYS A 311 15.72 -17.84 4.61
N ILE A 312 14.89 -18.23 3.64
CA ILE A 312 14.20 -19.54 3.67
C ILE A 312 15.22 -20.67 3.73
N LYS A 313 16.32 -20.59 2.97
CA LYS A 313 17.41 -21.58 3.03
C LYS A 313 18.06 -21.63 4.41
N GLU A 314 18.30 -20.48 5.04
CA GLU A 314 18.83 -20.41 6.40
C GLU A 314 17.90 -21.09 7.42
N ILE A 315 16.60 -20.79 7.35
CA ILE A 315 15.58 -21.29 8.30
C ILE A 315 15.33 -22.80 8.11
N THR A 316 15.25 -23.26 6.86
CA THR A 316 14.85 -24.64 6.53
C THR A 316 16.03 -25.61 6.36
N GLY A 317 17.26 -25.11 6.40
CA GLY A 317 18.48 -25.88 6.13
C GLY A 317 18.53 -26.40 4.69
N SER A 318 19.00 -27.65 4.50
CA SER A 318 19.12 -28.24 3.16
C SER A 318 17.78 -28.58 2.50
N LYS A 319 16.69 -28.66 3.28
CA LYS A 319 15.39 -29.14 2.81
C LYS A 319 14.80 -28.28 1.69
N SER A 320 14.87 -26.96 1.78
CA SER A 320 14.37 -26.08 0.71
C SER A 320 15.19 -26.22 -0.57
N VAL A 321 16.50 -26.41 -0.47
CA VAL A 321 17.38 -26.59 -1.64
C VAL A 321 17.11 -27.94 -2.31
N GLU A 322 16.94 -29.01 -1.53
CA GLU A 322 16.57 -30.34 -2.02
C GLU A 322 15.19 -30.32 -2.69
N ALA A 323 14.20 -29.69 -2.05
CA ALA A 323 12.86 -29.51 -2.59
C ALA A 323 12.86 -28.70 -3.89
N ASN A 324 13.62 -27.58 -3.94
CA ASN A 324 13.76 -26.75 -5.13
C ASN A 324 14.37 -27.53 -6.30
N ARG A 325 15.40 -28.34 -6.03
CA ARG A 325 16.00 -29.19 -7.05
C ARG A 325 14.99 -30.23 -7.55
N ALA A 326 14.33 -30.95 -6.65
CA ALA A 326 13.38 -32.00 -6.99
C ALA A 326 12.17 -31.49 -7.79
N LEU A 327 11.62 -30.33 -7.41
CA LEU A 327 10.48 -29.74 -8.11
C LEU A 327 10.86 -29.30 -9.52
N VAL A 328 12.04 -28.69 -9.71
CA VAL A 328 12.50 -28.24 -11.03
C VAL A 328 12.72 -29.43 -11.95
N GLU A 329 13.37 -30.49 -11.46
CA GLU A 329 13.57 -31.73 -12.21
C GLU A 329 12.23 -32.38 -12.60
N ALA A 330 11.27 -32.44 -11.68
CA ALA A 330 9.94 -32.97 -11.95
C ALA A 330 9.19 -32.15 -13.02
N ASN A 331 9.28 -30.83 -12.96
CA ASN A 331 8.64 -29.94 -13.93
C ASN A 331 9.25 -30.07 -15.33
N VAL A 332 10.57 -30.19 -15.43
CA VAL A 332 11.26 -30.39 -16.71
C VAL A 332 10.90 -31.74 -17.34
N VAL A 333 10.83 -32.80 -16.53
CA VAL A 333 10.36 -34.12 -17.00
C VAL A 333 8.91 -34.03 -17.49
N ARG A 334 8.02 -33.37 -16.73
CA ARG A 334 6.63 -33.17 -17.12
C ARG A 334 6.51 -32.36 -18.42
N ALA A 335 7.27 -31.28 -18.54
CA ALA A 335 7.32 -30.45 -19.75
C ALA A 335 7.77 -31.26 -20.98
N ALA A 336 8.80 -32.10 -20.84
CA ALA A 336 9.25 -32.98 -21.93
C ALA A 336 8.18 -33.99 -22.35
N LYS A 337 7.48 -34.60 -21.38
CA LYS A 337 6.36 -35.50 -21.67
C LYS A 337 5.18 -34.81 -22.36
N VAL A 338 4.83 -33.60 -21.93
CA VAL A 338 3.79 -32.77 -22.59
C VAL A 338 4.21 -32.42 -24.02
N ALA A 339 5.47 -32.02 -24.24
CA ALA A 339 5.98 -31.73 -25.58
C ALA A 339 5.95 -32.97 -26.49
N ALA A 340 6.34 -34.14 -25.97
CA ALA A 340 6.29 -35.41 -26.70
C ALA A 340 4.85 -35.85 -27.00
N ALA A 341 3.92 -35.68 -26.05
CA ALA A 341 2.49 -35.95 -26.27
C ALA A 341 1.90 -35.02 -27.34
N LEU A 342 2.28 -33.74 -27.34
CA LEU A 342 1.87 -32.77 -28.35
C LEU A 342 2.37 -33.16 -29.75
N GLN A 343 3.63 -33.59 -29.86
CA GLN A 343 4.19 -34.08 -31.12
C GLN A 343 3.45 -35.32 -31.63
N ARG A 344 3.14 -36.30 -30.77
CA ARG A 344 2.38 -37.50 -31.15
C ARG A 344 0.95 -37.17 -31.60
N LEU A 345 0.29 -36.20 -30.96
CA LEU A 345 -1.04 -35.73 -31.36
C LEU A 345 -1.01 -35.10 -32.76
N GLU A 346 0.01 -34.28 -33.06
CA GLU A 346 0.17 -33.64 -34.37
C GLU A 346 0.59 -34.62 -35.47
N ALA A 347 1.26 -35.71 -35.12
CA ALA A 347 1.60 -36.81 -36.03
C ALA A 347 0.40 -37.72 -36.34
N GLY A 348 -0.72 -37.56 -35.64
CA GLY A 348 -1.91 -38.41 -35.80
C GLY A 348 -1.80 -39.79 -35.15
N GLU A 349 -0.79 -40.04 -34.31
CA GLU A 349 -0.54 -41.35 -33.70
C GLU A 349 -1.49 -41.66 -32.53
N LEU A 350 -2.21 -40.66 -32.04
CA LEU A 350 -3.16 -40.75 -30.92
C LEU A 350 -4.63 -40.71 -31.37
N SER A 351 -4.91 -40.72 -32.69
CA SER A 351 -6.28 -40.64 -33.24
C SER A 351 -7.06 -41.97 -33.20
N GLY A 352 -6.49 -43.05 -32.64
CA GLY A 352 -7.08 -44.39 -32.63
C GLY A 352 -7.65 -44.87 -31.29
N ALA A 353 -7.61 -44.05 -30.22
CA ALA A 353 -8.26 -44.38 -28.95
C ALA A 353 -9.71 -43.84 -28.95
N ASP A 354 -10.57 -44.54 -29.68
CA ASP A 354 -12.01 -44.31 -29.74
C ASP A 354 -12.66 -44.43 -28.34
N ALA A 355 -13.56 -43.48 -28.06
CA ALA A 355 -14.88 -43.71 -27.47
C ALA A 355 -15.01 -44.51 -26.15
N SER A 356 -13.98 -44.62 -25.31
CA SER A 356 -14.06 -45.38 -24.03
C SER A 356 -13.51 -44.67 -22.79
N HIS A 357 -13.04 -43.42 -22.88
CA HIS A 357 -12.89 -42.58 -21.69
C HIS A 357 -14.23 -41.97 -21.29
N SER A 358 -15.09 -42.81 -20.68
CA SER A 358 -16.26 -42.38 -19.92
C SER A 358 -15.84 -41.76 -18.58
N ASN A 359 -14.99 -40.75 -18.61
CA ASN A 359 -14.91 -39.77 -17.54
C ASN A 359 -15.19 -38.43 -18.19
N ALA A 360 -16.43 -37.98 -18.09
CA ALA A 360 -16.77 -36.59 -18.40
C ALA A 360 -15.73 -35.73 -17.69
N ALA A 361 -14.96 -34.95 -18.43
CA ALA A 361 -14.09 -33.94 -17.85
C ALA A 361 -15.01 -32.94 -17.14
N GLN A 362 -15.30 -33.20 -15.86
CA GLN A 362 -16.00 -32.25 -15.02
C GLN A 362 -15.04 -31.07 -14.86
N VAL A 363 -15.44 -29.93 -15.40
CA VAL A 363 -14.96 -28.62 -14.96
C VAL A 363 -15.14 -28.63 -13.44
N THR A 364 -14.05 -28.76 -12.68
CA THR A 364 -14.08 -29.02 -11.22
C THR A 364 -13.54 -27.84 -10.40
N GLY A 365 -13.25 -26.71 -11.06
CA GLY A 365 -12.76 -25.48 -10.44
C GLY A 365 -13.83 -24.62 -9.76
N PRO A 366 -13.43 -23.47 -9.17
CA PRO A 366 -14.33 -22.50 -8.53
C PRO A 366 -15.44 -21.98 -9.47
N ALA A 367 -15.18 -21.95 -10.77
CA ALA A 367 -16.21 -21.66 -11.77
C ALA A 367 -17.36 -22.69 -11.70
N ALA A 368 -17.10 -23.96 -11.41
CA ALA A 368 -18.14 -24.99 -11.32
C ALA A 368 -19.06 -24.84 -10.11
N SER A 369 -18.60 -24.23 -9.01
CA SER A 369 -19.50 -23.91 -7.87
C SER A 369 -20.54 -22.84 -8.19
N ASN A 370 -20.34 -22.09 -9.28
CA ASN A 370 -21.29 -21.12 -9.79
C ASN A 370 -22.23 -21.70 -10.85
N TYR A 371 -22.20 -23.00 -11.14
CA TYR A 371 -23.11 -23.63 -12.11
C TYR A 371 -23.66 -24.97 -11.61
N THR A 372 -24.93 -25.25 -11.89
CA THR A 372 -25.51 -26.58 -11.61
C THR A 372 -24.90 -27.65 -12.54
N SER A 373 -25.16 -28.94 -12.27
CA SER A 373 -24.73 -30.07 -13.14
C SER A 373 -25.18 -29.95 -14.60
N ASN A 374 -26.09 -29.02 -14.90
CA ASN A 374 -26.64 -28.76 -16.22
C ASN A 374 -26.14 -27.43 -16.84
N GLY A 375 -25.13 -26.77 -16.25
CA GLY A 375 -24.46 -25.60 -16.84
C GLY A 375 -25.20 -24.26 -16.71
N VAL A 376 -26.11 -24.11 -15.73
CA VAL A 376 -26.84 -22.85 -15.45
C VAL A 376 -26.19 -22.11 -14.29
N SER A 377 -25.96 -20.79 -14.44
CA SER A 377 -25.33 -19.95 -13.42
C SER A 377 -26.19 -19.86 -12.14
N VAL A 378 -25.56 -20.05 -10.98
CA VAL A 378 -26.16 -19.85 -9.66
C VAL A 378 -26.18 -18.34 -9.41
N GLY A 379 -27.20 -17.66 -9.96
CA GLY A 379 -27.45 -16.26 -9.67
C GLY A 379 -27.71 -16.05 -8.18
N VAL A 380 -27.23 -14.92 -7.66
CA VAL A 380 -27.61 -14.37 -6.35
C VAL A 380 -29.13 -14.33 -6.28
N ALA A 381 -29.74 -15.30 -5.61
CA ALA A 381 -31.19 -15.40 -5.53
C ALA A 381 -31.72 -14.37 -4.53
N SER A 382 -32.31 -13.32 -5.10
CA SER A 382 -33.29 -12.46 -4.46
C SER A 382 -34.40 -13.25 -3.76
N SER A 383 -34.76 -12.80 -2.57
CA SER A 383 -35.90 -13.19 -1.75
C SER A 383 -37.19 -13.48 -2.54
N SER A 384 -37.82 -14.63 -2.27
CA SER A 384 -39.28 -14.82 -2.35
C SER A 384 -39.71 -16.12 -1.62
N PRO A 385 -40.98 -16.21 -1.19
CA PRO A 385 -41.36 -16.80 0.08
C PRO A 385 -41.97 -18.20 -0.06
N GLY A 386 -41.55 -19.11 0.81
CA GLY A 386 -42.18 -20.42 0.95
C GLY A 386 -41.19 -21.46 1.44
N ASP A 387 -41.08 -21.59 2.75
CA ASP A 387 -40.97 -22.89 3.44
C ASP A 387 -41.02 -22.68 4.95
N ALA A 388 -42.24 -22.37 5.41
CA ALA A 388 -42.62 -22.59 6.79
C ALA A 388 -42.89 -24.09 6.96
N ARG A 389 -42.02 -24.77 7.74
CA ARG A 389 -42.24 -25.97 8.57
C ARG A 389 -41.08 -26.96 8.45
N SER A 390 -40.13 -26.85 9.37
CA SER A 390 -39.61 -27.96 10.19
C SER A 390 -38.31 -27.51 10.81
N PHE A 391 -38.28 -27.32 12.13
CA PHE A 391 -37.13 -27.52 13.02
C PHE A 391 -37.57 -27.13 14.43
N SER A 392 -38.49 -27.92 14.99
CA SER A 392 -38.90 -27.84 16.39
C SER A 392 -38.52 -29.12 17.13
N GLN A 393 -37.24 -29.52 17.14
CA GLN A 393 -36.88 -30.74 17.88
C GLN A 393 -35.44 -30.78 18.44
N HIS A 394 -34.69 -29.68 18.46
CA HIS A 394 -33.37 -29.64 19.13
C HIS A 394 -33.28 -28.67 20.31
N GLU A 395 -34.16 -27.67 20.41
CA GLU A 395 -34.18 -26.74 21.57
C GLU A 395 -35.03 -27.22 22.75
N LYS A 396 -35.68 -28.39 22.67
CA LYS A 396 -36.49 -28.95 23.77
C LYS A 396 -35.72 -29.84 24.76
N ASN A 397 -34.44 -30.14 24.52
CA ASN A 397 -33.68 -31.05 25.38
C ASN A 397 -32.68 -30.38 26.34
N THR A 398 -32.47 -29.06 26.27
CA THR A 398 -31.49 -28.37 27.15
C THR A 398 -32.13 -27.60 28.31
N MET A 399 -33.47 -27.59 28.41
CA MET A 399 -34.23 -26.90 29.47
C MET A 399 -35.06 -27.84 30.34
N LYS A 400 -34.47 -28.95 30.81
CA LYS A 400 -35.09 -29.83 31.82
C LYS A 400 -34.14 -30.33 32.92
N GLY A 401 -32.94 -29.74 33.03
CA GLY A 401 -31.90 -30.18 33.96
C GLY A 401 -31.61 -29.25 35.15
N MET A 402 -32.24 -28.09 35.29
CA MET A 402 -31.91 -27.13 36.36
C MET A 402 -33.17 -26.60 37.07
N ARG A 403 -33.83 -27.50 37.79
CA ARG A 403 -34.69 -27.16 38.93
C ARG A 403 -34.49 -28.22 40.01
N LYS A 404 -33.47 -28.03 40.85
CA LYS A 404 -33.43 -28.49 42.26
C LYS A 404 -32.06 -28.18 42.87
N ARG A 405 -32.01 -27.09 43.62
CA ARG A 405 -31.37 -26.88 44.93
C ARG A 405 -31.10 -25.39 45.06
N GLY A 406 -31.97 -24.73 45.82
CA GLY A 406 -31.77 -23.37 46.24
C GLY A 406 -30.75 -23.32 47.36
N SER A 407 -29.88 -22.33 47.28
CA SER A 407 -29.21 -21.73 48.44
C SER A 407 -28.85 -20.29 48.04
N SER A 408 -29.10 -19.39 48.99
CA SER A 408 -29.37 -17.97 48.84
C SER A 408 -28.14 -17.13 48.44
N TYR A 409 -28.37 -16.10 47.61
CA TYR A 409 -27.42 -15.07 47.20
C TYR A 409 -26.90 -14.18 48.36
N GLN A 410 -27.29 -14.44 49.61
CA GLN A 410 -26.88 -13.66 50.78
C GLN A 410 -25.66 -14.23 51.53
N GLU A 411 -25.14 -15.42 51.19
CA GLU A 411 -23.94 -15.98 51.85
C GLU A 411 -22.62 -15.67 51.13
N ILE A 412 -22.66 -15.22 49.87
CA ILE A 412 -21.45 -14.87 49.10
C ILE A 412 -21.02 -13.41 49.35
N ALA A 413 -21.93 -12.56 49.81
CA ALA A 413 -21.66 -11.13 50.07
C ALA A 413 -20.91 -10.86 51.40
N ALA A 414 -20.59 -11.88 52.20
CA ALA A 414 -19.99 -11.73 53.54
C ALA A 414 -18.51 -12.14 53.63
N LYS A 415 -17.81 -12.43 52.52
CA LYS A 415 -16.43 -12.97 52.56
C LYS A 415 -15.32 -12.16 51.89
N PHE A 416 -15.58 -10.95 51.41
CA PHE A 416 -14.53 -10.08 50.86
C PHE A 416 -14.71 -8.64 51.33
N ASN A 417 -14.35 -8.38 52.59
CA ASN A 417 -14.07 -7.03 53.08
C ASN A 417 -13.14 -7.07 54.31
N ALA A 418 -11.85 -6.87 54.05
CA ALA A 418 -10.75 -6.40 54.93
C ALA A 418 -9.54 -6.30 53.97
N GLU A 419 -8.87 -5.19 53.69
CA GLU A 419 -8.45 -3.99 54.43
C GLU A 419 -8.46 -2.78 53.44
N GLN A 420 -9.09 -1.62 53.73
CA GLN A 420 -8.47 -0.35 54.18
C GLN A 420 -7.07 -0.05 53.57
N HIS A 421 -6.73 1.06 52.92
CA HIS A 421 -7.08 2.48 53.05
C HIS A 421 -6.58 3.20 51.76
N ILE A 422 -7.46 3.88 50.99
CA ILE A 422 -7.22 5.20 50.34
C ILE A 422 -8.63 5.82 50.27
N ALA A 423 -9.04 6.41 51.39
CA ALA A 423 -10.30 7.12 51.54
C ALA A 423 -9.97 8.46 52.22
N SER A 424 -9.68 9.47 51.41
CA SER A 424 -9.68 10.87 51.86
C SER A 424 -10.03 11.87 50.75
N VAL A 425 -10.56 11.43 49.61
CA VAL A 425 -10.94 12.32 48.49
C VAL A 425 -12.38 12.12 48.02
N ILE A 426 -13.04 10.99 48.35
CA ILE A 426 -14.36 10.65 47.81
C ILE A 426 -15.53 11.15 48.69
N GLU A 427 -15.31 11.63 49.91
CA GLU A 427 -16.40 12.13 50.77
C GLU A 427 -16.92 13.53 50.41
N ALA A 428 -16.38 14.22 49.40
CA ALA A 428 -16.82 15.57 49.05
C ALA A 428 -17.97 15.66 48.02
N VAL A 429 -18.46 14.55 47.44
CA VAL A 429 -19.42 14.60 46.30
C VAL A 429 -20.73 13.84 46.55
N ARG A 430 -21.04 13.49 47.80
CA ARG A 430 -22.22 12.64 48.09
C ARG A 430 -23.54 13.36 48.42
N ASP A 431 -23.59 14.69 48.33
CA ASP A 431 -24.84 15.45 48.52
C ASP A 431 -25.32 16.08 47.20
N SER A 432 -26.11 15.33 46.43
CA SER A 432 -27.50 15.73 46.09
C SER A 432 -28.11 14.88 44.96
N PRO A 433 -29.43 14.65 44.98
CA PRO A 433 -30.09 13.61 44.19
C PRO A 433 -30.74 14.18 42.91
N ASN A 434 -30.74 13.41 41.81
CA ASN A 434 -31.99 13.07 41.12
C ASN A 434 -31.81 12.01 40.03
N ARG A 435 -32.69 11.00 40.10
CA ARG A 435 -32.88 9.95 39.10
C ARG A 435 -33.74 10.46 37.94
N LEU A 436 -33.38 9.99 36.75
CA LEU A 436 -34.15 10.02 35.52
C LEU A 436 -35.54 9.35 35.67
N ALA A 437 -36.58 10.00 35.13
CA ALA A 437 -37.84 9.38 34.74
C ALA A 437 -38.24 9.84 33.32
N PHE A 438 -38.58 8.88 32.47
CA PHE A 438 -39.00 9.05 31.08
C PHE A 438 -40.43 9.62 30.98
N GLY A 439 -40.65 10.47 29.96
CA GLY A 439 -41.90 10.55 29.21
C GLY A 439 -42.90 11.64 29.61
N GLY A 440 -43.06 12.65 28.75
CA GLY A 440 -44.19 13.58 28.79
C GLY A 440 -43.94 14.82 27.93
N ALA A 441 -44.70 14.98 26.84
CA ALA A 441 -44.66 16.15 25.97
C ALA A 441 -45.25 17.38 26.68
N VAL A 442 -44.52 18.50 26.71
CA VAL A 442 -45.05 19.85 27.03
C VAL A 442 -44.32 20.92 26.21
N SER A 443 -45.09 21.81 25.60
CA SER A 443 -44.70 22.98 24.78
C SER A 443 -44.01 24.11 25.59
N PRO A 444 -43.40 25.12 24.95
CA PRO A 444 -42.33 25.92 25.54
C PRO A 444 -42.84 27.14 26.32
N HIS A 445 -42.18 27.48 27.43
CA HIS A 445 -42.18 28.82 28.02
C HIS A 445 -40.75 29.27 28.34
N PRO A 446 -40.46 30.59 28.23
CA PRO A 446 -39.11 31.12 28.14
C PRO A 446 -38.56 31.48 29.53
N GLU A 447 -37.29 31.18 29.78
CA GLU A 447 -36.59 31.62 30.99
C GLU A 447 -35.09 31.91 30.69
N PRO A 448 -34.40 32.69 31.54
CA PRO A 448 -33.90 34.01 31.19
C PRO A 448 -32.40 34.03 30.87
N THR A 449 -31.98 35.12 30.23
CA THR A 449 -30.60 35.45 29.88
C THR A 449 -29.73 35.61 31.13
N GLU A 450 -28.99 34.58 31.52
CA GLU A 450 -27.76 34.74 32.28
C GLU A 450 -26.63 35.13 31.31
N SER A 451 -26.06 36.31 31.53
CA SER A 451 -24.89 36.79 30.80
C SER A 451 -23.69 35.93 31.17
N THR A 452 -23.32 35.00 30.29
CA THR A 452 -22.05 34.28 30.32
C THR A 452 -20.88 35.27 30.42
N PRO A 453 -19.87 35.01 31.28
CA PRO A 453 -18.65 35.84 31.32
C PRO A 453 -18.02 35.93 29.93
N PRO A 454 -17.39 37.07 29.56
CA PRO A 454 -16.83 37.26 28.24
C PRO A 454 -15.78 36.18 27.97
N GLU A 455 -16.01 35.41 26.92
CA GLU A 455 -15.14 34.30 26.53
C GLU A 455 -13.70 34.80 26.33
N THR A 456 -12.73 34.11 26.93
CA THR A 456 -11.30 34.40 26.72
C THR A 456 -10.95 34.15 25.27
N LYS A 457 -10.48 35.18 24.56
CA LYS A 457 -10.19 35.08 23.12
C LYS A 457 -9.20 33.95 22.83
N ALA A 458 -9.60 32.99 22.00
CA ALA A 458 -8.70 31.95 21.53
C ALA A 458 -7.62 32.51 20.60
N SER A 459 -6.36 32.17 20.88
CA SER A 459 -5.19 32.60 20.11
C SER A 459 -4.82 31.61 19.01
N VAL A 460 -5.25 30.35 19.16
CA VAL A 460 -5.04 29.27 18.19
C VAL A 460 -6.38 28.74 17.71
N PHE A 461 -6.61 28.76 16.41
CA PHE A 461 -7.71 28.03 15.78
C PHE A 461 -7.17 26.77 15.12
N VAL A 462 -7.84 25.64 15.34
CA VAL A 462 -7.54 24.38 14.66
C VAL A 462 -8.78 23.98 13.87
N ALA A 463 -8.74 24.18 12.56
CA ALA A 463 -9.77 23.69 11.66
C ALA A 463 -9.44 22.25 11.29
N GLY A 464 -10.19 21.29 11.83
CA GLY A 464 -9.86 19.89 11.59
C GLY A 464 -10.87 18.90 12.12
N SER A 465 -10.51 17.64 11.96
CA SER A 465 -11.35 16.49 12.31
C SER A 465 -11.47 16.28 13.81
N LEU A 466 -12.70 15.96 14.23
CA LEU A 466 -13.02 15.38 15.54
C LEU A 466 -13.69 14.03 15.26
N ALA A 467 -13.03 12.95 15.66
CA ALA A 467 -13.51 11.60 15.48
C ALA A 467 -13.60 10.88 16.83
N VAL A 468 -14.38 9.81 16.86
CA VAL A 468 -14.43 8.88 17.97
C VAL A 468 -13.79 7.58 17.54
N ASP A 469 -12.70 7.22 18.21
CA ASP A 469 -11.92 6.03 17.93
C ASP A 469 -12.37 4.89 18.86
N LEU A 470 -12.59 3.70 18.30
CA LEU A 470 -12.94 2.47 18.99
C LEU A 470 -11.83 1.45 18.78
N ALA A 471 -11.11 1.10 19.84
CA ALA A 471 -10.11 0.03 19.82
C ALA A 471 -10.74 -1.24 20.42
N CYS A 472 -10.93 -2.25 19.57
CA CYS A 472 -11.50 -3.55 19.90
C CYS A 472 -10.37 -4.58 20.03
N ASP A 473 -9.84 -4.75 21.24
CA ASP A 473 -8.77 -5.70 21.54
C ASP A 473 -9.33 -7.10 21.75
N PHE A 474 -8.90 -8.07 20.93
CA PHE A 474 -9.36 -9.46 21.04
C PHE A 474 -9.00 -10.06 22.40
N ASN A 475 -10.01 -10.54 23.14
CA ASN A 475 -9.85 -11.07 24.48
C ASN A 475 -10.40 -12.51 24.57
N PRO A 476 -9.62 -13.51 24.13
CA PRO A 476 -10.07 -14.89 24.10
C PRO A 476 -10.25 -15.46 25.52
N LYS A 477 -11.22 -16.37 25.70
CA LYS A 477 -11.48 -17.01 26.99
C LYS A 477 -10.24 -17.75 27.53
N ASN A 478 -10.06 -17.73 28.85
CA ASN A 478 -8.97 -18.46 29.53
C ASN A 478 -8.91 -19.93 29.08
N GLY A 479 -7.75 -20.35 28.57
CA GLY A 479 -7.51 -21.69 28.02
C GLY A 479 -7.70 -21.82 26.50
N SER A 480 -8.14 -20.78 25.81
CA SER A 480 -8.19 -20.74 24.34
C SER A 480 -6.79 -20.54 23.75
N SER A 481 -6.49 -21.27 22.67
CA SER A 481 -5.26 -21.11 21.89
C SER A 481 -5.37 -20.03 20.79
N LEU A 482 -6.54 -19.42 20.61
CA LEU A 482 -6.76 -18.39 19.60
C LEU A 482 -5.98 -17.11 19.92
N GLN A 483 -5.22 -16.62 18.94
CA GLN A 483 -4.43 -15.39 19.06
C GLN A 483 -5.09 -14.19 18.37
N SER A 484 -5.98 -14.42 17.40
CA SER A 484 -6.65 -13.36 16.62
C SER A 484 -8.15 -13.63 16.48
N PRO A 485 -8.98 -12.61 16.20
CA PRO A 485 -10.42 -12.76 15.96
C PRO A 485 -10.72 -13.75 14.83
N GLU A 486 -11.71 -14.61 15.02
CA GLU A 486 -12.21 -15.52 13.99
C GLU A 486 -13.20 -14.78 13.07
N LEU A 487 -13.04 -14.96 11.75
CA LEU A 487 -13.93 -14.34 10.77
C LEU A 487 -15.32 -15.00 10.78
N ASN A 488 -16.34 -14.23 10.41
CA ASN A 488 -17.73 -14.68 10.28
C ASN A 488 -18.40 -15.17 11.58
N THR A 489 -17.83 -14.84 12.74
CA THR A 489 -18.41 -15.10 14.06
C THR A 489 -18.22 -13.91 15.00
N SER A 490 -18.89 -13.92 16.15
CA SER A 490 -18.70 -12.93 17.20
C SER A 490 -17.47 -13.28 18.05
N ASN A 491 -16.61 -12.29 18.28
CA ASN A 491 -15.37 -12.46 19.01
C ASN A 491 -15.47 -11.76 20.37
N PRO A 492 -15.06 -12.41 21.47
CA PRO A 492 -14.92 -11.72 22.75
C PRO A 492 -13.79 -10.69 22.64
N ALA A 493 -14.07 -9.45 23.05
CA ALA A 493 -13.14 -8.34 22.96
C ALA A 493 -13.30 -7.38 24.14
N GLU A 494 -12.24 -6.66 24.46
CA GLU A 494 -12.26 -5.46 25.28
C GLU A 494 -12.33 -4.25 24.34
N ILE A 495 -13.37 -3.42 24.46
CA ILE A 495 -13.59 -2.28 23.58
C ILE A 495 -13.34 -1.00 24.37
N MET A 496 -12.35 -0.24 23.93
CA MET A 496 -12.03 1.08 24.47
C MET A 496 -12.48 2.16 23.50
N GLN A 497 -12.98 3.27 24.04
CA GLN A 497 -13.40 4.44 23.28
C GLN A 497 -12.53 5.63 23.65
N SER A 498 -12.05 6.38 22.65
CA SER A 498 -11.28 7.61 22.84
C SER A 498 -11.65 8.64 21.78
N LEU A 499 -11.32 9.92 22.04
CA LEU A 499 -11.37 10.94 21.00
C LEU A 499 -10.13 10.86 20.11
N GLY A 500 -10.36 10.99 18.81
CA GLY A 500 -9.35 10.98 17.76
C GLY A 500 -9.61 12.04 16.71
N GLY A 501 -8.92 11.92 15.57
CA GLY A 501 -8.88 12.92 14.52
C GLY A 501 -7.68 13.85 14.65
N VAL A 502 -7.04 14.17 13.53
CA VAL A 502 -5.82 14.98 13.48
C VAL A 502 -6.07 16.37 14.05
N GLY A 503 -7.16 17.02 13.64
CA GLY A 503 -7.58 18.31 14.21
C GLY A 503 -7.70 18.28 15.72
N HIS A 504 -8.41 17.29 16.27
CA HIS A 504 -8.54 17.10 17.71
C HIS A 504 -7.17 16.88 18.38
N ASN A 505 -6.34 15.98 17.86
CA ASN A 505 -5.04 15.66 18.47
C ASN A 505 -4.12 16.89 18.49
N VAL A 506 -4.05 17.65 17.39
CA VAL A 506 -3.27 18.90 17.35
C VAL A 506 -3.82 19.93 18.34
N ALA A 507 -5.15 20.10 18.39
CA ALA A 507 -5.79 21.03 19.31
C ALA A 507 -5.57 20.65 20.78
N ARG A 508 -5.67 19.35 21.09
CA ARG A 508 -5.45 18.80 22.43
C ARG A 508 -4.01 18.96 22.87
N ALA A 509 -3.04 18.67 22.00
CA ALA A 509 -1.63 18.89 22.29
C ALA A 509 -1.34 20.37 22.55
N ALA A 510 -1.85 21.27 21.71
CA ALA A 510 -1.67 22.70 21.91
C ALA A 510 -2.32 23.22 23.21
N HIS A 511 -3.51 22.71 23.55
CA HIS A 511 -4.22 23.02 24.79
C HIS A 511 -3.44 22.57 26.03
N LEU A 512 -2.96 21.32 26.06
CA LEU A 512 -2.16 20.79 27.17
C LEU A 512 -0.82 21.54 27.33
N MET A 513 -0.24 21.99 26.21
CA MET A 513 0.94 22.86 26.21
C MET A 513 0.62 24.31 26.62
N GLY A 514 -0.64 24.64 26.88
CA GLY A 514 -1.07 25.88 27.53
C GLY A 514 -1.61 26.96 26.61
N ALA A 515 -1.83 26.67 25.32
CA ALA A 515 -2.46 27.62 24.40
C ALA A 515 -3.98 27.68 24.60
N ASN A 516 -4.59 28.84 24.32
CA ASN A 516 -6.05 28.97 24.28
C ASN A 516 -6.56 28.58 22.88
N VAL A 517 -7.10 27.37 22.78
CA VAL A 517 -7.40 26.71 21.50
C VAL A 517 -8.90 26.69 21.20
N ARG A 518 -9.26 27.02 19.95
CA ARG A 518 -10.56 26.73 19.36
C ARG A 518 -10.45 25.58 18.37
N LEU A 519 -11.04 24.43 18.66
CA LEU A 519 -11.21 23.36 17.68
C LEU A 519 -12.46 23.65 16.84
N CYS A 520 -12.28 23.91 15.54
CA CYS A 520 -13.36 24.09 14.57
C CYS A 520 -13.63 22.78 13.84
N SER A 521 -14.68 22.07 14.24
CA SER A 521 -15.05 20.76 13.68
C SER A 521 -16.56 20.56 13.62
N ALA A 522 -17.01 19.51 12.95
CA ALA A 522 -18.43 19.16 12.81
C ALA A 522 -18.69 17.73 13.31
N ILE A 523 -19.82 17.56 13.99
CA ILE A 523 -20.34 16.27 14.47
C ILE A 523 -21.79 16.08 14.02
N GLY A 524 -22.25 14.84 13.95
CA GLY A 524 -23.67 14.55 13.75
C GLY A 524 -24.46 14.77 15.03
N ASP A 525 -25.76 15.05 14.90
CA ASP A 525 -26.71 14.94 16.01
C ASP A 525 -27.01 13.45 16.32
N ASP A 526 -26.00 12.73 16.76
CA ASP A 526 -26.06 11.32 17.13
C ASP A 526 -25.43 11.09 18.53
N LEU A 527 -25.58 9.87 19.06
CA LEU A 527 -25.04 9.53 20.39
C LEU A 527 -23.52 9.69 20.44
N THR A 528 -22.83 9.35 19.35
CA THR A 528 -21.38 9.49 19.21
C THR A 528 -20.95 10.96 19.29
N GLY A 529 -21.66 11.87 18.63
CA GLY A 529 -21.41 13.30 18.67
C GLY A 529 -21.62 13.88 20.08
N LYS A 530 -22.69 13.47 20.77
CA LYS A 530 -22.93 13.87 22.16
C LYS A 530 -21.82 13.39 23.09
N ALA A 531 -21.40 12.13 22.96
CA ALA A 531 -20.27 11.58 23.70
C ALA A 531 -18.97 12.34 23.40
N ALA A 532 -18.75 12.76 22.15
CA ALA A 532 -17.59 13.55 21.77
C ALA A 532 -17.56 14.93 22.44
N LEU A 533 -18.70 15.62 22.51
CA LEU A 533 -18.81 16.89 23.23
C LEU A 533 -18.55 16.73 24.72
N GLU A 534 -19.13 15.72 25.35
CA GLU A 534 -18.94 15.45 26.78
C GLU A 534 -17.47 15.11 27.09
N ALA A 535 -16.82 14.31 26.25
CA ALA A 535 -15.40 13.99 26.39
C ALA A 535 -14.49 15.22 26.19
N LEU A 536 -14.80 16.13 25.26
CA LEU A 536 -14.09 17.40 25.12
C LEU A 536 -14.22 18.28 26.37
N SER A 537 -15.44 18.41 26.91
CA SER A 537 -15.68 19.16 28.14
C SER A 537 -14.98 18.53 29.34
N ALA A 538 -14.95 17.20 29.45
CA ALA A 538 -14.21 16.49 30.49
C ALA A 538 -12.69 16.68 30.37
N ALA A 539 -12.17 16.94 29.16
CA ALA A 539 -10.79 17.29 28.89
C ALA A 539 -10.50 18.80 29.00
N GLU A 540 -11.44 19.60 29.55
CA GLU A 540 -11.34 21.06 29.71
C GLU A 540 -11.13 21.84 28.40
N MET A 541 -11.51 21.24 27.26
CA MET A 541 -11.45 21.89 25.95
C MET A 541 -12.77 22.58 25.60
N SER A 542 -12.68 23.76 24.98
CA SER A 542 -13.87 24.49 24.50
C SER A 542 -14.60 23.71 23.41
N THR A 543 -15.92 23.62 23.54
CA THR A 543 -16.83 23.00 22.56
C THR A 543 -17.48 24.03 21.63
N GLU A 544 -17.23 25.32 21.81
CA GLU A 544 -17.89 26.40 21.05
C GLU A 544 -17.57 26.40 19.56
N GLY A 545 -16.41 25.85 19.18
CA GLY A 545 -16.03 25.68 17.78
C GLY A 545 -16.66 24.44 17.11
N ILE A 546 -17.36 23.59 17.86
CA ILE A 546 -17.92 22.33 17.36
C ILE A 546 -19.36 22.54 16.88
N LYS A 547 -19.60 22.30 15.59
CA LYS A 547 -20.94 22.38 15.00
C LYS A 547 -21.62 21.02 15.00
N THR A 548 -22.75 20.92 15.71
CA THR A 548 -23.68 19.80 15.53
C THR A 548 -24.51 20.00 14.26
N LEU A 549 -24.38 19.09 13.30
CA LEU A 549 -25.18 19.05 12.09
C LEU A 549 -26.48 18.29 12.32
N PRO A 550 -27.62 18.76 11.77
CA PRO A 550 -28.93 18.16 12.06
C PRO A 550 -29.04 16.75 11.50
N SER A 551 -29.78 15.87 12.21
CA SER A 551 -30.05 14.48 11.81
C SER A 551 -30.60 14.32 10.38
N SER A 552 -31.29 15.33 9.85
CA SER A 552 -31.83 15.36 8.49
C SER A 552 -30.77 15.45 7.37
N SER A 553 -29.50 15.73 7.71
CA SER A 553 -28.39 15.84 6.74
C SER A 553 -27.82 14.47 6.31
N GLU A 554 -28.26 13.38 6.94
CA GLU A 554 -27.66 12.03 6.87
C GLU A 554 -26.13 12.01 7.13
N THR A 555 -25.60 13.04 7.81
CA THR A 555 -24.20 13.07 8.24
C THR A 555 -24.08 12.42 9.61
N ARG A 556 -23.07 11.57 9.80
CA ARG A 556 -22.78 10.87 11.05
C ARG A 556 -21.48 11.39 11.64
N THR A 557 -21.38 11.45 12.95
CA THR A 557 -20.11 11.78 13.63
C THR A 557 -19.01 10.84 13.16
N ALA A 558 -17.84 11.41 12.86
CA ALA A 558 -16.71 10.67 12.34
C ALA A 558 -16.27 9.60 13.34
N GLN A 559 -16.00 8.40 12.83
CA GLN A 559 -15.65 7.24 13.65
C GLN A 559 -14.51 6.45 13.02
N TYR A 560 -13.61 5.96 13.85
CA TYR A 560 -12.56 5.04 13.48
C TYR A 560 -12.68 3.80 14.36
N ILE A 561 -12.66 2.61 13.77
CA ILE A 561 -12.75 1.34 14.49
C ILE A 561 -11.51 0.54 14.14
N ALA A 562 -10.70 0.21 15.14
CA ALA A 562 -9.57 -0.71 15.03
C ALA A 562 -9.93 -2.01 15.73
N VAL A 563 -9.75 -3.14 15.05
CA VAL A 563 -9.85 -4.48 15.60
C VAL A 563 -8.44 -5.03 15.72
N ASN A 564 -8.03 -5.38 16.92
CA ASN A 564 -6.70 -5.86 17.22
C ASN A 564 -6.71 -7.31 17.68
N ASP A 565 -5.60 -8.00 17.50
CA ASP A 565 -5.41 -9.35 18.03
C ASP A 565 -5.08 -9.34 19.53
N LYS A 566 -4.78 -10.51 20.10
CA LYS A 566 -4.47 -10.65 21.53
C LYS A 566 -3.20 -9.88 21.94
N ASN A 567 -2.28 -9.64 21.00
CA ASN A 567 -1.05 -8.89 21.22
C ASN A 567 -1.23 -7.39 20.96
N LYS A 568 -2.45 -6.96 20.61
CA LYS A 568 -2.82 -5.60 20.21
C LYS A 568 -2.28 -5.21 18.83
N ASP A 569 -1.92 -6.18 18.00
CA ASP A 569 -1.58 -5.94 16.61
C ASP A 569 -2.84 -5.69 15.79
N LEU A 570 -2.84 -4.67 14.93
CA LEU A 570 -4.00 -4.30 14.13
C LEU A 570 -4.35 -5.40 13.11
N VAL A 571 -5.57 -5.93 13.21
CA VAL A 571 -6.12 -6.93 12.28
C VAL A 571 -6.93 -6.27 11.18
N LEU A 572 -7.81 -5.32 11.55
CA LEU A 572 -8.69 -4.62 10.62
C LEU A 572 -9.00 -3.22 11.17
N ALA A 573 -9.00 -2.21 10.31
CA ALA A 573 -9.53 -0.90 10.66
C ALA A 573 -10.62 -0.42 9.67
N MET A 574 -11.62 0.28 10.18
CA MET A 574 -12.69 0.91 9.41
C MET A 574 -12.78 2.39 9.80
N ALA A 575 -12.80 3.30 8.83
CA ALA A 575 -12.92 4.73 9.07
C ALA A 575 -14.14 5.30 8.34
N ASP A 576 -15.08 5.91 9.06
CA ASP A 576 -16.15 6.75 8.51
C ASP A 576 -15.81 8.21 8.80
N MET A 577 -15.20 8.88 7.83
CA MET A 577 -14.81 10.31 7.91
C MET A 577 -15.73 11.19 7.03
N SER A 578 -16.87 10.65 6.62
CA SER A 578 -17.73 11.23 5.58
C SER A 578 -18.30 12.60 5.92
N ILE A 579 -18.41 12.97 7.21
CA ILE A 579 -18.90 14.28 7.67
C ILE A 579 -17.96 15.45 7.32
N LEU A 580 -16.67 15.16 7.10
CA LEU A 580 -15.66 16.13 6.65
C LEU A 580 -15.31 15.94 5.17
N GLU A 581 -15.64 14.75 4.63
CA GLU A 581 -15.39 14.34 3.26
C GLU A 581 -16.69 14.27 2.41
N THR A 582 -17.73 15.05 2.74
CA THR A 582 -19.07 14.86 2.17
C THR A 582 -19.12 15.00 0.64
N PRO A 583 -19.72 14.07 -0.14
CA PRO A 583 -19.81 14.16 -1.61
C PRO A 583 -20.33 15.51 -2.13
N SER A 584 -19.94 15.85 -3.37
CA SER A 584 -20.20 17.17 -4.00
C SER A 584 -21.66 17.64 -3.94
N THR A 585 -22.62 16.72 -3.82
CA THR A 585 -24.06 16.98 -3.69
C THR A 585 -24.51 17.53 -2.33
N LYS A 586 -23.69 17.44 -1.27
CA LYS A 586 -23.99 17.96 0.08
C LYS A 586 -23.02 19.05 0.56
N THR A 587 -22.14 19.54 -0.32
CA THR A 587 -21.14 20.60 -0.06
C THR A 587 -21.77 21.90 0.49
N SER A 588 -23.05 22.15 0.23
CA SER A 588 -23.73 23.36 0.70
C SER A 588 -23.75 23.47 2.22
N ILE A 589 -23.98 22.39 2.97
CA ILE A 589 -24.14 22.48 4.43
C ILE A 589 -22.84 22.85 5.15
N LEU A 590 -21.70 22.32 4.70
CA LEU A 590 -20.39 22.64 5.27
C LEU A 590 -19.95 24.05 4.87
N ASN A 591 -20.24 24.49 3.65
CA ASN A 591 -19.98 25.87 3.24
C ASN A 591 -20.86 26.85 4.04
N ASP A 592 -22.16 26.57 4.19
CA ASP A 592 -23.07 27.38 5.00
C ASP A 592 -22.64 27.40 6.47
N THR A 593 -22.17 26.26 7.00
CA THR A 593 -21.57 26.19 8.34
C THR A 593 -20.33 27.06 8.45
N PHE A 594 -19.43 26.98 7.46
CA PHE A 594 -18.24 27.82 7.44
C PHE A 594 -18.61 29.31 7.45
N GLN A 595 -19.48 29.75 6.54
CA GLN A 595 -19.86 31.16 6.41
C GLN A 595 -20.60 31.71 7.64
N ASN A 596 -21.52 30.92 8.21
CA ASN A 596 -22.43 31.41 9.23
C ASN A 596 -22.00 31.06 10.67
N PHE A 597 -21.05 30.13 10.85
CA PHE A 597 -20.64 29.66 12.17
C PHE A 597 -19.15 29.86 12.45
N TRP A 598 -18.26 29.35 11.60
CA TRP A 598 -16.81 29.43 11.86
C TRP A 598 -16.19 30.77 11.45
N LEU A 599 -16.58 31.34 10.30
CA LEU A 599 -16.03 32.60 9.81
C LEU A 599 -16.29 33.79 10.75
N PRO A 600 -17.49 33.98 11.34
CA PRO A 600 -17.70 35.04 12.32
C PRO A 600 -16.83 34.89 13.57
N GLN A 601 -16.61 33.65 14.02
CA GLN A 601 -15.73 33.36 15.16
C GLN A 601 -14.27 33.66 14.84
N LEU A 602 -13.81 33.31 13.63
CA LEU A 602 -12.46 33.61 13.17
C LEU A 602 -12.20 35.13 13.23
N HIS A 603 -13.14 35.93 12.73
CA HIS A 603 -13.04 37.39 12.76
C HIS A 603 -13.13 38.00 14.17
N SER A 604 -14.01 37.49 15.04
CA SER A 604 -14.18 38.05 16.39
C SER A 604 -12.98 37.75 17.30
N HIS A 605 -12.40 36.57 17.15
CA HIS A 605 -11.24 36.13 17.92
C HIS A 605 -9.94 36.71 17.40
N ASN A 606 -9.80 36.82 16.07
CA ASN A 606 -8.57 37.24 15.41
C ASN A 606 -7.34 36.45 15.92
N PRO A 607 -7.33 35.11 15.76
CA PRO A 607 -6.28 34.27 16.31
C PRO A 607 -4.92 34.62 15.70
N SER A 608 -3.84 34.43 16.46
CA SER A 608 -2.48 34.59 15.93
C SER A 608 -2.06 33.40 15.08
N HIS A 609 -2.67 32.22 15.28
CA HIS A 609 -2.34 30.99 14.58
C HIS A 609 -3.60 30.26 14.09
N LEU A 610 -3.50 29.71 12.88
CA LEU A 610 -4.52 28.85 12.29
C LEU A 610 -3.88 27.54 11.82
N VAL A 611 -4.37 26.41 12.33
CA VAL A 611 -3.98 25.08 11.87
C VAL A 611 -5.04 24.53 10.93
N LEU A 612 -4.61 24.02 9.78
CA LEU A 612 -5.45 23.36 8.79
C LEU A 612 -5.09 21.87 8.72
N ASP A 613 -6.05 21.03 9.09
CA ASP A 613 -5.96 19.57 8.98
C ASP A 613 -6.09 19.14 7.50
N GLY A 614 -5.16 18.30 7.02
CA GLY A 614 -5.16 17.75 5.66
C GLY A 614 -6.37 16.88 5.31
N ASN A 615 -7.19 16.49 6.29
CA ASN A 615 -8.48 15.81 6.06
C ASN A 615 -9.52 16.67 5.37
N TRP A 616 -9.42 18.00 5.43
CA TRP A 616 -10.35 18.86 4.72
C TRP A 616 -10.23 18.69 3.21
N ARG A 617 -11.38 18.72 2.54
CA ARG A 617 -11.43 18.79 1.08
C ARG A 617 -10.82 20.09 0.56
N PRO A 618 -10.31 20.09 -0.69
CA PRO A 618 -9.72 21.28 -1.30
C PRO A 618 -10.62 22.53 -1.26
N GLU A 619 -11.94 22.38 -1.40
CA GLU A 619 -12.89 23.50 -1.31
C GLU A 619 -12.90 24.13 0.09
N CYS A 620 -12.96 23.32 1.15
CA CYS A 620 -12.97 23.79 2.53
C CYS A 620 -11.63 24.43 2.90
N LEU A 621 -10.51 23.82 2.50
CA LEU A 621 -9.18 24.42 2.66
C LEU A 621 -9.12 25.79 1.97
N ALA A 622 -9.64 25.90 0.75
CA ALA A 622 -9.67 27.18 0.02
C ALA A 622 -10.51 28.25 0.74
N HIS A 623 -11.61 27.88 1.40
CA HIS A 623 -12.41 28.83 2.20
C HIS A 623 -11.61 29.38 3.40
N TRP A 624 -10.99 28.51 4.20
CA TRP A 624 -10.13 28.92 5.33
C TRP A 624 -8.96 29.82 4.88
N LEU A 625 -8.32 29.46 3.76
CA LEU A 625 -7.21 30.25 3.21
C LEU A 625 -7.65 31.60 2.66
N SER A 626 -8.82 31.68 2.03
CA SER A 626 -9.34 32.94 1.52
C SER A 626 -9.86 33.87 2.61
N SER A 627 -10.36 33.34 3.73
CA SER A 627 -10.82 34.15 4.88
C SER A 627 -9.70 34.81 5.68
N THR A 628 -8.44 34.39 5.48
CA THR A 628 -7.28 34.96 6.18
C THR A 628 -6.52 35.97 5.32
N LYS A 629 -6.99 36.28 4.11
CA LYS A 629 -6.38 37.32 3.26
C LYS A 629 -6.71 38.71 3.80
N THR A 630 -5.72 39.34 4.43
CA THR A 630 -5.79 40.73 4.89
C THR A 630 -5.02 41.65 3.93
N PRO A 631 -5.43 42.93 3.78
CA PRO A 631 -4.67 43.91 2.99
C PRO A 631 -3.27 44.23 3.57
N SER A 632 -3.07 43.98 4.87
CA SER A 632 -1.81 44.10 5.59
C SER A 632 -1.27 42.69 5.89
N SER A 633 -0.01 42.41 5.53
CA SER A 633 0.64 41.13 5.83
C SER A 633 0.93 40.94 7.32
N GLN A 634 0.89 42.01 8.13
CA GLN A 634 1.15 41.96 9.57
C GLN A 634 -0.05 41.48 10.39
N ASP A 635 -1.26 41.47 9.83
CA ASP A 635 -2.50 41.07 10.52
C ASP A 635 -2.98 39.65 10.16
N LYS A 636 -2.24 38.91 9.34
CA LYS A 636 -2.58 37.53 8.96
C LYS A 636 -2.14 36.55 10.06
N PRO A 637 -2.97 35.55 10.45
CA PRO A 637 -2.51 34.48 11.33
C PRO A 637 -1.40 33.65 10.68
N HIS A 638 -0.47 33.14 11.48
CA HIS A 638 0.49 32.14 11.02
C HIS A 638 -0.23 30.81 10.74
N ILE A 639 -0.19 30.36 9.48
CA ILE A 639 -0.95 29.20 9.02
C ILE A 639 -0.08 27.95 8.97
N THR A 640 -0.45 26.95 9.75
CA THR A 640 0.17 25.62 9.74
C THR A 640 -0.71 24.62 9.01
N PHE A 641 -0.18 23.91 8.02
CA PHE A 641 -0.86 22.80 7.38
C PHE A 641 -0.31 21.48 7.92
N GLU A 642 -1.17 20.67 8.55
CA GLU A 642 -0.80 19.35 9.07
C GLU A 642 -1.27 18.25 8.12
N PRO A 643 -0.35 17.55 7.43
CA PRO A 643 -0.68 16.41 6.59
C PRO A 643 -1.17 15.22 7.42
N VAL A 644 -2.01 14.38 6.82
CA VAL A 644 -2.65 13.24 7.50
C VAL A 644 -2.29 11.89 6.87
N SER A 645 -2.18 11.88 5.55
CA SER A 645 -1.83 10.70 4.77
C SER A 645 -1.21 11.13 3.45
N THR A 646 -0.56 10.18 2.77
CA THR A 646 0.01 10.42 1.43
C THR A 646 -1.03 10.96 0.47
N SER A 647 -2.24 10.39 0.41
CA SER A 647 -3.30 10.87 -0.49
C SER A 647 -3.82 12.26 -0.11
N LYS A 648 -4.14 12.48 1.17
CA LYS A 648 -4.77 13.72 1.66
C LYS A 648 -3.80 14.90 1.72
N SER A 649 -2.51 14.64 1.95
CA SER A 649 -1.45 15.67 1.89
C SER A 649 -1.43 16.41 0.55
N THR A 650 -1.89 15.78 -0.54
CA THR A 650 -1.93 16.39 -1.87
C THR A 650 -3.08 17.37 -2.08
N ASN A 651 -4.08 17.43 -1.19
CA ASN A 651 -5.27 18.28 -1.35
C ASN A 651 -4.92 19.76 -1.50
N LEU A 652 -3.83 20.20 -0.88
CA LEU A 652 -3.32 21.57 -0.97
C LEU A 652 -2.97 21.98 -2.41
N PHE A 653 -2.63 21.05 -3.30
CA PHE A 653 -2.29 21.31 -4.70
C PHE A 653 -3.50 21.21 -5.65
N HIS A 654 -4.68 20.86 -5.12
CA HIS A 654 -5.91 20.66 -5.87
C HIS A 654 -7.01 21.68 -5.49
N LEU A 655 -6.61 22.82 -4.90
CA LEU A 655 -7.55 23.87 -4.50
C LEU A 655 -8.34 24.40 -5.71
N PRO A 656 -9.65 24.64 -5.59
CA PRO A 656 -10.44 25.23 -6.65
C PRO A 656 -9.93 26.64 -6.98
N PRO A 657 -9.39 26.91 -8.18
CA PRO A 657 -8.72 28.19 -8.48
C PRO A 657 -9.60 29.43 -8.31
N LYS A 658 -10.93 29.27 -8.46
CA LYS A 658 -11.92 30.34 -8.24
C LYS A 658 -12.06 30.76 -6.78
N LEU A 659 -11.79 29.86 -5.85
CA LEU A 659 -11.86 30.13 -4.40
C LEU A 659 -10.50 30.58 -3.88
N HIS A 660 -9.45 29.83 -4.20
CA HIS A 660 -8.09 30.14 -3.77
C HIS A 660 -7.07 29.52 -4.71
N THR A 661 -5.91 30.16 -4.82
CA THR A 661 -4.73 29.61 -5.49
C THR A 661 -3.57 29.76 -4.51
N LEU A 662 -2.73 28.74 -4.38
CA LEU A 662 -1.54 28.83 -3.54
C LEU A 662 -0.66 29.98 -4.02
N SER A 663 -0.51 30.97 -3.15
CA SER A 663 0.42 32.07 -3.34
C SER A 663 1.82 31.68 -2.88
N THR A 664 2.82 32.32 -3.45
CA THR A 664 4.22 32.11 -3.10
C THR A 664 4.73 33.19 -2.14
N PHE A 665 5.85 32.90 -1.47
CA PHE A 665 6.58 33.84 -0.63
C PHE A 665 6.85 35.18 -1.35
N PRO A 666 6.79 36.35 -0.66
CA PRO A 666 6.50 36.52 0.78
C PRO A 666 5.01 36.51 1.13
N ASN A 667 4.12 36.36 0.14
CA ASN A 667 2.69 36.35 0.34
C ASN A 667 2.13 34.92 0.41
N ASN A 668 2.93 33.96 0.89
CA ASN A 668 2.60 32.54 0.88
C ASN A 668 1.29 32.25 1.64
N SER A 669 0.56 31.26 1.15
CA SER A 669 -0.72 30.86 1.75
C SER A 669 -0.51 30.11 3.06
N ILE A 670 0.48 29.23 3.11
CA ILE A 670 0.84 28.39 4.26
C ILE A 670 2.23 28.78 4.74
N ASP A 671 2.43 28.88 6.04
CA ASP A 671 3.69 29.32 6.65
C ASP A 671 4.54 28.13 7.11
N LEU A 672 3.88 27.10 7.66
CA LEU A 672 4.50 25.89 8.20
C LEU A 672 3.77 24.62 7.74
N THR A 673 4.52 23.54 7.50
CA THR A 673 3.96 22.18 7.42
C THR A 673 4.89 21.17 8.09
N THR A 674 4.32 20.09 8.64
CA THR A 674 5.10 19.05 9.33
C THR A 674 4.92 17.64 8.73
N PRO A 675 5.21 17.40 7.44
CA PRO A 675 5.02 16.08 6.82
C PRO A 675 5.99 15.03 7.38
N ASN A 676 5.62 13.76 7.37
CA ASN A 676 6.61 12.68 7.35
C ASN A 676 7.23 12.53 5.94
N ALA A 677 8.25 11.68 5.78
CA ALA A 677 8.94 11.50 4.49
C ALA A 677 8.01 11.05 3.34
N TYR A 678 7.00 10.23 3.64
CA TYR A 678 6.06 9.74 2.63
C TYR A 678 5.08 10.82 2.17
N GLU A 679 4.53 11.59 3.11
CA GLU A 679 3.68 12.76 2.83
C GLU A 679 4.47 13.83 2.07
N LEU A 680 5.71 14.09 2.46
CA LEU A 680 6.59 15.02 1.75
C LEU A 680 6.74 14.64 0.27
N ASN A 681 7.03 13.36 0.01
CA ASN A 681 7.14 12.85 -1.36
C ASN A 681 5.83 12.95 -2.13
N ALA A 682 4.69 12.70 -1.48
CA ALA A 682 3.37 12.84 -2.10
C ALA A 682 3.05 14.30 -2.45
N MET A 683 3.33 15.24 -1.54
CA MET A 683 3.18 16.69 -1.76
C MET A 683 4.08 17.17 -2.90
N TYR A 684 5.35 16.78 -2.90
CA TYR A 684 6.30 17.09 -3.96
C TYR A 684 5.85 16.55 -5.33
N THR A 685 5.40 15.29 -5.37
CA THR A 685 4.91 14.66 -6.60
C THR A 685 3.66 15.35 -7.12
N ALA A 686 2.72 15.68 -6.22
CA ALA A 686 1.51 16.40 -6.56
C ALA A 686 1.84 17.76 -7.18
N GLY A 687 2.66 18.59 -6.50
CA GLY A 687 3.06 19.92 -6.98
C GLY A 687 3.77 19.91 -8.34
N ARG A 688 4.52 18.84 -8.66
CA ARG A 688 5.07 18.63 -10.01
C ARG A 688 3.99 18.24 -11.02
N SER A 689 3.15 17.26 -10.68
CA SER A 689 2.15 16.73 -11.61
C SER A 689 1.04 17.72 -11.97
N THR A 690 0.71 18.64 -11.06
CA THR A 690 -0.27 19.71 -11.27
C THR A 690 0.30 20.92 -12.01
N GLY A 691 1.61 20.92 -12.32
CA GLY A 691 2.32 22.05 -12.92
C GLY A 691 2.50 23.25 -11.97
N THR A 692 2.25 23.08 -10.68
CA THR A 692 2.39 24.14 -9.67
C THR A 692 3.84 24.61 -9.56
N PHE A 693 4.81 23.70 -9.75
CA PHE A 693 6.24 23.99 -9.78
C PHE A 693 6.75 24.54 -11.13
N ASP A 694 5.86 24.84 -12.08
CA ASP A 694 6.24 25.43 -13.37
C ASP A 694 5.83 26.92 -13.46
N SER A 695 5.26 27.48 -12.39
CA SER A 695 4.81 28.87 -12.37
C SER A 695 5.97 29.87 -12.35
N LYS A 696 5.78 31.03 -12.98
CA LYS A 696 6.79 32.10 -13.03
C LYS A 696 7.21 32.58 -11.63
N SER A 697 6.25 32.69 -10.70
CA SER A 697 6.53 33.11 -9.32
C SER A 697 7.34 32.07 -8.56
N TRP A 698 7.08 30.78 -8.79
CA TRP A 698 7.87 29.70 -8.20
C TRP A 698 9.32 29.74 -8.70
N TRP A 699 9.53 29.81 -10.02
CA TRP A 699 10.88 29.89 -10.60
C TRP A 699 11.65 31.12 -10.08
N SER A 700 10.99 32.27 -9.99
CA SER A 700 11.60 33.49 -9.45
C SER A 700 12.15 33.31 -8.03
N ILE A 701 11.48 32.51 -7.19
CA ILE A 701 11.92 32.24 -5.82
C ILE A 701 13.01 31.17 -5.80
N ILE A 702 12.84 30.08 -6.56
CA ILE A 702 13.84 29.01 -6.68
C ILE A 702 15.20 29.57 -7.13
N ASP A 703 15.19 30.46 -8.12
CA ASP A 703 16.41 31.14 -8.58
C ASP A 703 17.00 32.04 -7.48
N ALA A 704 16.15 32.73 -6.71
CA ALA A 704 16.56 33.58 -5.60
C ALA A 704 17.07 32.81 -4.37
N LEU A 705 16.78 31.50 -4.25
CA LEU A 705 17.38 30.67 -3.19
C LEU A 705 18.91 30.60 -3.31
N GLY A 706 19.49 30.88 -4.48
CA GLY A 706 20.94 30.95 -4.68
C GLY A 706 21.63 29.59 -4.66
N ILE A 707 20.89 28.51 -4.97
CA ILE A 707 21.45 27.16 -5.07
C ILE A 707 22.26 27.06 -6.38
N PRO A 708 23.56 26.68 -6.33
CA PRO A 708 24.39 26.62 -7.53
C PRO A 708 23.88 25.63 -8.58
N HIS A 709 24.08 25.92 -9.87
CA HIS A 709 23.75 25.00 -10.96
C HIS A 709 24.55 23.68 -10.90
N SER A 710 25.72 23.67 -10.25
CA SER A 710 26.49 22.46 -9.95
C SER A 710 25.83 21.57 -8.88
N GLY A 711 24.75 22.03 -8.26
CA GLY A 711 24.01 21.37 -7.19
C GLY A 711 24.53 21.71 -5.79
N ALA A 712 23.69 21.51 -4.78
CA ALA A 712 24.02 21.69 -3.35
C ALA A 712 24.24 20.37 -2.61
N ARG A 713 24.60 19.28 -3.32
CA ARG A 713 24.64 17.93 -2.74
C ARG A 713 25.58 17.82 -1.54
N ALA A 714 26.77 18.42 -1.64
CA ALA A 714 27.75 18.41 -0.55
C ALA A 714 27.23 19.18 0.67
N GLN A 715 26.66 20.37 0.47
CA GLN A 715 26.10 21.20 1.53
C GLN A 715 24.90 20.51 2.21
N MET A 716 23.99 19.91 1.42
CA MET A 716 22.87 19.15 1.96
C MET A 716 23.36 17.93 2.76
N THR A 717 24.41 17.24 2.30
CA THR A 717 24.99 16.11 3.04
C THR A 717 25.58 16.55 4.37
N PHE A 718 26.21 17.73 4.41
CA PHE A 718 26.76 18.30 5.64
C PHE A 718 25.67 18.78 6.61
N ALA A 719 24.60 19.40 6.11
CA ALA A 719 23.47 19.84 6.91
C ALA A 719 22.58 18.69 7.41
N THR A 720 22.66 17.52 6.77
CA THR A 720 21.83 16.33 7.03
C THR A 720 22.69 15.07 7.11
N ASN A 721 22.52 14.12 6.19
CA ASN A 721 23.38 12.96 6.00
C ASN A 721 23.25 12.43 4.55
N ARG A 722 24.15 11.52 4.14
CA ARG A 722 24.16 10.97 2.77
C ARG A 722 22.88 10.21 2.41
N ARG A 723 22.31 9.46 3.37
CA ARG A 723 21.11 8.64 3.18
C ARG A 723 19.92 9.52 2.79
N LEU A 724 19.64 10.56 3.57
CA LEU A 724 18.54 11.50 3.33
C LEU A 724 18.67 12.23 1.99
N VAL A 725 19.90 12.61 1.61
CA VAL A 725 20.20 13.24 0.33
C VAL A 725 19.99 12.28 -0.85
N ASP A 726 20.35 11.00 -0.69
CA ASP A 726 20.13 9.96 -1.70
C ASP A 726 18.65 9.62 -1.87
N GLU A 727 17.87 9.68 -0.79
CA GLU A 727 16.40 9.55 -0.83
C GLU A 727 15.70 10.79 -1.38
N GLY A 728 16.42 11.90 -1.53
CA GLY A 728 15.90 13.14 -2.10
C GLY A 728 15.12 14.01 -1.12
N ILE A 729 15.12 13.70 0.18
CA ILE A 729 14.31 14.40 1.19
C ILE A 729 14.65 15.90 1.26
N PRO A 730 15.93 16.33 1.44
CA PRO A 730 16.31 17.74 1.41
C PRO A 730 15.91 18.46 0.11
N GLN A 731 16.00 17.77 -1.03
CA GLN A 731 15.65 18.31 -2.32
C GLN A 731 14.14 18.56 -2.41
N GLN A 732 13.33 17.64 -1.90
CA GLN A 732 11.88 17.77 -1.88
C GLN A 732 11.41 18.93 -0.98
N THR A 733 12.03 19.11 0.20
CA THR A 733 11.69 20.25 1.09
C THR A 733 12.00 21.59 0.44
N ILE A 734 13.16 21.73 -0.23
CA ILE A 734 13.56 22.94 -0.95
C ILE A 734 12.53 23.34 -2.02
N GLN A 735 12.01 22.37 -2.77
CA GLN A 735 11.09 22.63 -3.88
C GLN A 735 9.70 23.09 -3.40
N LEU A 736 9.35 22.82 -2.13
CA LEU A 736 8.12 23.29 -1.50
C LEU A 736 8.24 24.70 -0.90
N LEU A 737 9.47 25.16 -0.57
CA LEU A 737 9.71 26.44 0.09
C LEU A 737 9.03 27.65 -0.54
N PRO A 738 8.92 27.78 -1.89
CA PRO A 738 8.22 28.91 -2.47
C PRO A 738 6.77 29.03 -2.03
N PHE A 739 6.08 27.93 -1.74
CA PHE A 739 4.69 27.91 -1.28
C PHE A 739 4.55 27.75 0.24
N ILE A 740 5.49 27.07 0.87
CA ILE A 740 5.50 26.78 2.30
C ILE A 740 6.91 27.07 2.85
N PRO A 741 7.18 28.31 3.30
CA PRO A 741 8.53 28.75 3.64
C PRO A 741 9.20 27.99 4.79
N THR A 742 8.45 27.27 5.62
CA THR A 742 9.00 26.40 6.65
C THR A 742 8.45 24.97 6.54
N VAL A 743 9.34 24.00 6.41
CA VAL A 743 9.01 22.57 6.36
C VAL A 743 9.76 21.82 7.47
N CYS A 744 9.02 21.19 8.38
CA CYS A 744 9.56 20.27 9.38
C CYS A 744 9.29 18.83 8.97
N CYS A 745 10.23 18.19 8.28
CA CYS A 745 10.05 16.79 7.88
C CYS A 745 10.36 15.85 9.04
N LYS A 746 9.35 15.10 9.50
CA LYS A 746 9.45 14.11 10.58
C LYS A 746 10.07 12.81 10.04
N LEU A 747 11.19 12.37 10.63
CA LEU A 747 12.01 11.25 10.14
C LEU A 747 12.09 10.08 11.14
N GLY A 748 11.19 10.03 12.12
CA GLY A 748 11.18 8.98 13.14
C GLY A 748 12.44 9.00 13.99
N ALA A 749 13.16 7.87 14.05
CA ALA A 749 14.38 7.74 14.86
C ALA A 749 15.53 8.67 14.43
N GLU A 750 15.51 9.20 13.20
CA GLU A 750 16.50 10.18 12.74
C GLU A 750 16.18 11.63 13.15
N GLY A 751 15.06 11.84 13.83
CA GLY A 751 14.62 13.14 14.33
C GLY A 751 13.84 13.95 13.30
N VAL A 752 14.15 15.24 13.16
CA VAL A 752 13.39 16.20 12.34
C VAL A 752 14.31 17.02 11.45
N LEU A 753 14.04 17.02 10.15
CA LEU A 753 14.72 17.92 9.22
C LEU A 753 13.92 19.23 9.10
N LEU A 754 14.47 20.32 9.63
CA LEU A 754 13.96 21.67 9.41
C LEU A 754 14.59 22.27 8.16
N THR A 755 13.75 22.71 7.22
CA THR A 755 14.16 23.49 6.04
C THR A 755 13.36 24.79 5.98
N GLN A 756 14.05 25.92 5.82
CA GLN A 756 13.44 27.24 5.81
C GLN A 756 13.97 28.13 4.67
N LEU A 757 13.06 28.88 4.06
CA LEU A 757 13.40 30.06 3.27
C LEU A 757 13.56 31.24 4.22
N LEU A 758 14.72 31.89 4.17
CA LEU A 758 15.01 33.07 4.98
C LEU A 758 14.71 34.35 4.20
N PRO A 759 13.99 35.33 4.77
CA PRO A 759 13.75 36.62 4.14
C PRO A 759 15.07 37.39 3.96
N ALA A 760 15.07 38.34 3.02
CA ALA A 760 16.16 39.29 2.86
C ALA A 760 16.39 40.06 4.17
N GLY A 761 17.65 40.09 4.63
CA GLY A 761 18.02 40.74 5.90
C GLY A 761 17.78 39.90 7.16
N ASP A 762 17.38 38.63 7.07
CA ASP A 762 17.31 37.74 8.23
C ASP A 762 18.68 37.64 8.92
N GLU A 763 18.71 37.89 10.24
CA GLU A 763 19.94 37.93 11.05
C GLU A 763 20.75 36.63 10.98
N ARG A 764 20.09 35.48 10.75
CA ARG A 764 20.77 34.17 10.62
C ARG A 764 21.68 34.10 9.41
N LEU A 765 21.46 34.93 8.39
CA LEU A 765 22.31 34.95 7.19
C LEU A 765 23.69 35.56 7.47
N SER A 766 23.80 36.44 8.47
CA SER A 766 25.02 37.15 8.85
C SER A 766 25.63 36.66 10.16
N ASP A 767 24.87 35.98 11.01
CA ASP A 767 25.37 35.40 12.27
C ASP A 767 26.18 34.10 12.04
N GLY A 768 27.44 34.11 12.49
CA GLY A 768 28.36 32.98 12.38
C GLY A 768 27.88 31.70 13.09
N ALA A 769 27.02 31.81 14.11
CA ALA A 769 26.47 30.64 14.80
C ALA A 769 25.56 29.78 13.88
N TYR A 770 24.95 30.40 12.87
CA TYR A 770 24.06 29.72 11.93
C TYR A 770 24.78 29.25 10.66
N ALA A 771 26.01 29.71 10.42
CA ALA A 771 26.76 29.41 9.20
C ALA A 771 26.81 27.91 8.82
N PRO A 772 26.94 26.93 9.74
CA PRO A 772 26.91 25.51 9.39
C PRO A 772 25.58 25.02 8.78
N TYR A 773 24.50 25.75 9.02
CA TYR A 773 23.14 25.40 8.64
C TYR A 773 22.59 26.29 7.51
N ILE A 774 23.35 27.30 7.07
CA ILE A 774 22.98 28.09 5.88
C ILE A 774 23.42 27.33 4.63
N LEU A 775 22.43 26.77 3.92
CA LEU A 775 22.65 26.00 2.71
C LEU A 775 23.08 26.91 1.54
N SER A 776 22.45 28.07 1.41
CA SER A 776 22.70 29.04 0.35
C SER A 776 22.25 30.44 0.75
N ARG A 777 22.79 31.45 0.07
CA ARG A 777 22.38 32.86 0.19
C ARG A 777 21.98 33.36 -1.19
N CYS A 778 20.99 34.24 -1.22
CA CYS A 778 20.69 35.00 -2.44
C CYS A 778 21.95 35.80 -2.83
N ALA A 779 22.27 35.76 -4.12
CA ALA A 779 23.47 36.40 -4.67
C ALA A 779 23.26 36.91 -6.10
N ASN A 780 22.00 36.94 -6.55
CA ASN A 780 21.63 37.32 -7.91
C ASN A 780 21.02 38.73 -7.99
N GLY A 781 21.04 39.51 -6.89
CA GLY A 781 20.54 40.89 -6.85
C GLY A 781 19.01 40.98 -6.78
N THR A 782 18.31 39.89 -6.45
CA THR A 782 16.85 39.85 -6.36
C THR A 782 16.31 39.95 -4.92
N GLU A 783 17.19 40.19 -3.94
CA GLU A 783 16.87 40.30 -2.52
C GLU A 783 15.78 41.33 -2.25
N GLU A 784 15.88 42.52 -2.85
CA GLU A 784 14.90 43.60 -2.66
C GLU A 784 13.59 43.37 -3.45
N SER A 785 13.64 42.67 -4.58
CA SER A 785 12.49 42.51 -5.48
C SER A 785 11.66 41.25 -5.22
N VAL A 786 12.30 40.16 -4.79
CA VAL A 786 11.67 38.87 -4.46
C VAL A 786 11.56 38.67 -2.94
N GLY A 787 12.40 39.37 -2.15
CA GLY A 787 12.37 39.32 -0.69
C GLY A 787 13.10 38.12 -0.08
N VAL A 788 13.82 37.32 -0.89
CA VAL A 788 14.51 36.10 -0.46
C VAL A 788 15.96 36.42 -0.11
N GLY A 789 16.40 35.98 1.08
CA GLY A 789 17.77 36.13 1.56
C GLY A 789 18.59 34.83 1.49
N GLY A 790 17.97 33.65 1.60
CA GLY A 790 18.68 32.37 1.49
C GLY A 790 17.89 31.16 1.98
N VAL A 791 18.60 30.04 2.18
CA VAL A 791 18.01 28.78 2.69
C VAL A 791 18.75 28.34 3.94
N TYR A 792 17.99 28.09 5.00
CA TYR A 792 18.45 27.44 6.23
C TYR A 792 17.99 25.99 6.26
N MET A 793 18.88 25.07 6.63
CA MET A 793 18.61 23.65 6.71
C MET A 793 19.37 23.03 7.88
N ARG A 794 18.64 22.34 8.76
CA ARG A 794 19.23 21.67 9.92
C ARG A 794 18.49 20.39 10.25
N LEU A 795 19.22 19.29 10.34
CA LEU A 795 18.74 18.06 10.94
C LEU A 795 18.87 18.14 12.47
N PHE A 796 17.72 18.11 13.15
CA PHE A 796 17.65 17.95 14.60
C PHE A 796 17.60 16.46 14.91
N PRO A 797 18.58 15.89 15.62
CA PRO A 797 18.54 14.48 15.98
C PRO A 797 17.39 14.22 16.95
N ALA A 798 16.99 12.94 17.06
CA ALA A 798 16.03 12.52 18.07
C ALA A 798 16.52 12.92 19.47
N VAL A 799 15.66 13.57 20.24
CA VAL A 799 15.98 14.02 21.62
C VAL A 799 16.17 12.87 22.61
N GLU A 800 15.62 11.70 22.28
CA GLU A 800 15.69 10.49 23.07
C GLU A 800 15.54 9.28 22.15
N GLU A 801 16.35 8.25 22.37
CA GLU A 801 16.16 6.93 21.76
C GLU A 801 15.14 6.16 22.60
N VAL A 802 13.98 5.88 22.02
CA VAL A 802 12.90 5.13 22.68
C VAL A 802 13.03 3.67 22.30
N LYS A 803 13.20 2.80 23.30
CA LYS A 803 13.29 1.36 23.08
C LYS A 803 11.94 0.82 22.59
N THR A 804 11.97 -0.23 21.77
CA THR A 804 10.76 -0.80 21.16
C THR A 804 9.75 -1.25 22.21
N GLU A 805 10.20 -1.78 23.35
CA GLU A 805 9.34 -2.19 24.47
C GLU A 805 8.62 -1.03 25.19
N ASP A 806 9.14 0.20 25.08
CA ASP A 806 8.56 1.40 25.68
C ASP A 806 7.58 2.11 24.73
N VAL A 807 7.54 1.71 23.45
CA VAL A 807 6.59 2.23 22.47
C VAL A 807 5.22 1.59 22.73
N VAL A 808 4.27 2.41 23.17
CA VAL A 808 2.90 1.98 23.46
C VAL A 808 1.97 2.23 22.28
N SER A 809 2.10 3.39 21.63
CA SER A 809 1.27 3.77 20.47
C SER A 809 1.98 4.80 19.61
N VAL A 810 1.90 4.65 18.28
CA VAL A 810 2.39 5.66 17.33
C VAL A 810 1.30 6.67 16.93
N ASN A 811 0.06 6.48 17.39
CA ASN A 811 -1.07 7.34 17.04
C ASN A 811 -0.90 8.74 17.64
N GLY A 812 -1.15 9.77 16.83
CA GLY A 812 -1.08 11.18 17.25
C GLY A 812 0.30 11.69 17.69
N VAL A 813 1.38 10.91 17.52
CA VAL A 813 2.76 11.35 17.79
C VAL A 813 3.14 12.54 16.89
N GLY A 814 2.82 12.45 15.60
CA GLY A 814 3.04 13.54 14.63
C GLY A 814 2.18 14.77 14.93
N ASP A 815 0.92 14.56 15.31
CA ASP A 815 -0.03 15.62 15.67
C ASP A 815 0.40 16.34 16.96
N THR A 816 0.92 15.58 17.92
CA THR A 816 1.50 16.08 19.17
C THR A 816 2.68 17.01 18.88
N PHE A 817 3.58 16.60 17.97
CA PHE A 817 4.69 17.43 17.54
C PHE A 817 4.18 18.76 16.96
N ALA A 818 3.24 18.70 16.01
CA ALA A 818 2.67 19.89 15.36
C ALA A 818 1.97 20.82 16.38
N GLY A 819 1.12 20.29 17.25
CA GLY A 819 0.41 21.07 18.28
C GLY A 819 1.35 21.72 19.28
N THR A 820 2.47 21.07 19.61
CA THR A 820 3.50 21.63 20.50
C THR A 820 4.24 22.79 19.85
N ILE A 821 4.62 22.67 18.57
CA ILE A 821 5.22 23.79 17.80
C ILE A 821 4.25 24.98 17.76
N VAL A 822 2.98 24.73 17.44
CA VAL A 822 1.95 25.79 17.35
C VAL A 822 1.75 26.47 18.71
N ALA A 823 1.67 25.72 19.81
CA ALA A 823 1.55 26.30 21.14
C ALA A 823 2.77 27.15 21.53
N GLY A 824 3.98 26.70 21.20
CA GLY A 824 5.20 27.47 21.45
C GLY A 824 5.21 28.80 20.70
N LEU A 825 4.91 28.78 19.40
CA LEU A 825 4.85 29.99 18.58
C LEU A 825 3.73 30.94 19.02
N ALA A 826 2.53 30.42 19.31
CA ALA A 826 1.40 31.22 19.78
C ALA A 826 1.69 31.85 21.15
N GLY A 827 2.24 31.08 22.10
CA GLY A 827 2.61 31.58 23.41
C GLY A 827 3.73 32.62 23.36
N ALA A 828 4.68 32.50 22.43
CA ALA A 828 5.69 33.52 22.21
C ALA A 828 5.10 34.82 21.65
N ALA A 829 4.17 34.72 20.69
CA ALA A 829 3.47 35.87 20.13
C ALA A 829 2.63 36.60 21.20
N GLU A 830 1.93 35.88 22.07
CA GLU A 830 1.19 36.46 23.21
C GLU A 830 2.11 37.18 24.20
N LYS A 831 3.32 36.67 24.43
CA LYS A 831 4.36 37.29 25.27
C LYS A 831 5.06 38.47 24.56
N GLY A 832 4.68 38.82 23.33
CA GLY A 832 5.29 39.89 22.54
C GLY A 832 6.70 39.58 22.04
N LYS A 833 7.12 38.32 22.03
CA LYS A 833 8.44 37.89 21.53
C LYS A 833 8.38 37.79 20.01
N THR A 834 8.82 38.84 19.32
CA THR A 834 8.87 38.89 17.85
C THR A 834 9.97 38.03 17.22
N SER A 835 10.90 37.50 18.03
CA SER A 835 12.06 36.73 17.56
C SER A 835 11.92 35.21 17.72
N ALA A 836 10.78 34.70 18.20
CA ALA A 836 10.61 33.26 18.40
C ALA A 836 10.49 32.52 17.06
N ARG A 837 11.19 31.40 16.94
CA ARG A 837 11.32 30.66 15.68
C ARG A 837 10.92 29.19 15.86
N VAL A 838 10.68 28.51 14.75
CA VAL A 838 10.28 27.09 14.77
C VAL A 838 11.37 26.22 15.42
N GLU A 839 12.64 26.49 15.14
CA GLU A 839 13.78 25.76 15.72
C GLU A 839 13.85 25.82 17.25
N ASP A 840 13.32 26.87 17.88
CA ASP A 840 13.34 27.03 19.34
C ASP A 840 12.45 25.99 20.04
N PHE A 841 11.48 25.44 19.31
CA PHE A 841 10.47 24.53 19.84
C PHE A 841 10.62 23.08 19.36
N ILE A 842 11.56 22.77 18.46
CA ILE A 842 11.71 21.41 17.90
C ILE A 842 12.03 20.40 19.00
N ASP A 843 12.97 20.69 19.91
CA ASP A 843 13.36 19.73 20.94
C ASP A 843 12.22 19.44 21.93
N VAL A 844 11.48 20.47 22.36
CA VAL A 844 10.31 20.27 23.24
C VAL A 844 9.18 19.53 22.52
N ALA A 845 8.96 19.81 21.23
CA ALA A 845 7.98 19.09 20.42
C ALA A 845 8.36 17.61 20.22
N GLN A 846 9.65 17.31 20.04
CA GLN A 846 10.14 15.93 20.01
C GLN A 846 9.93 15.23 21.36
N ARG A 847 10.17 15.92 22.50
CA ARG A 847 9.91 15.35 23.84
C ARG A 847 8.42 15.08 24.07
N ALA A 848 7.55 16.00 23.65
CA ALA A 848 6.10 15.81 23.70
C ALA A 848 5.68 14.60 22.85
N ALA A 849 6.23 14.47 21.65
CA ALA A 849 6.00 13.33 20.78
C ALA A 849 6.45 12.00 21.43
N VAL A 850 7.59 11.98 22.14
CA VAL A 850 8.05 10.82 22.91
C VAL A 850 7.10 10.47 24.07
N LEU A 851 6.57 11.46 24.79
CA LEU A 851 5.56 11.21 25.83
C LEU A 851 4.29 10.56 25.25
N THR A 852 3.86 11.02 24.07
CA THR A 852 2.74 10.39 23.34
C THR A 852 3.10 8.99 22.85
N LEU A 853 4.32 8.76 22.37
CA LEU A 853 4.79 7.45 21.93
C LEU A 853 4.72 6.39 23.04
N LYS A 854 4.92 6.82 24.30
CA LYS A 854 4.85 6.00 25.52
C LYS A 854 3.45 5.97 26.15
N SER A 855 2.43 6.52 25.50
CA SER A 855 1.06 6.63 25.99
C SER A 855 0.09 5.74 25.21
N LYS A 856 -0.99 5.31 25.87
CA LYS A 856 -2.12 4.62 25.21
C LYS A 856 -3.03 5.60 24.48
N GLU A 857 -3.06 6.86 24.91
CA GLU A 857 -3.87 7.91 24.28
C GLU A 857 -3.13 8.54 23.10
N SER A 858 -3.88 9.00 22.09
CA SER A 858 -3.36 9.69 20.90
C SER A 858 -2.60 10.98 21.20
N VAL A 859 -2.82 11.56 22.37
CA VAL A 859 -2.04 12.66 22.93
C VAL A 859 -1.82 12.35 24.39
N SER A 860 -0.57 12.29 24.84
CA SER A 860 -0.28 11.96 26.24
C SER A 860 -0.86 13.02 27.20
N PRO A 861 -1.63 12.63 28.23
CA PRO A 861 -2.06 13.54 29.28
C PRO A 861 -0.89 14.21 30.01
N GLY A 862 0.30 13.58 29.98
CA GLY A 862 1.53 14.09 30.60
C GLY A 862 2.15 15.30 29.90
N LEU A 863 1.67 15.69 28.72
CA LEU A 863 2.19 16.85 27.96
C LEU A 863 2.24 18.13 28.80
N GLY A 864 1.26 18.35 29.67
CA GLY A 864 1.20 19.55 30.52
C GLY A 864 2.44 19.76 31.40
N THR A 865 3.22 18.70 31.68
CA THR A 865 4.49 18.79 32.42
C THR A 865 5.58 19.54 31.64
N LEU A 866 5.48 19.59 30.31
CA LEU A 866 6.43 20.28 29.43
C LEU A 866 6.06 21.75 29.20
N ARG A 867 4.91 22.22 29.68
CA ARG A 867 4.43 23.59 29.48
C ARG A 867 5.44 24.66 29.94
N LEU A 868 6.19 24.39 31.01
CA LEU A 868 7.20 25.31 31.54
C LEU A 868 8.41 25.51 30.61
N LEU A 869 8.56 24.67 29.59
CA LEU A 869 9.62 24.78 28.58
C LEU A 869 9.21 25.69 27.40
N LEU A 870 7.98 26.25 27.39
CA LEU A 870 7.45 27.23 26.43
C LEU A 870 7.36 28.65 27.04
#